data_AF-A0A8T1XE14-F1
#
_entry.id   AF-A0A8T1XE14-F1
#
_cell.length_a   1.000
_cell.length_b   1.000
_cell.length_c   1.000
_cell.angle_alpha   90.00
_cell.angle_beta   90.00
_cell.angle_gamma   90.00
#
_symmetry.space_group_name_H-M   'P 1'
#
loop_
_entity.id
_entity.type
_entity.pdbx_description
1 polymer ?
#
loop_
_entity_poly.entity_id
_entity_poly.type
_entity_poly.pdbx_seq_one_letter_code
_entity_poly.pdbx_strand_id
1 'polypeptide(L)'
;MTELDNDVVALMSKRVLEIAGCLGKTVDLNGKQVPIKSFSDYVDLYLSVANKSRTEPLPRMTEKVNDRWEVCVSLSDGRFQQVSFVNSIATIKGGTHVDYVTNQVTKYIVRIVNKKKKYSNVKTHDVKNHLWVFVNALIDNPAFDSQTKERLTLPESSFGSKCQLSKDILQKGLLEHFLFSWKTWEQNEALKISDGAKTETVKVEGLMDAEKAGGEESEACTLILVEGRSAQSLAKLGRNVLGRAFYGAFPIQGKFLNVSKAKTSKIANNELVVNIKKILGLKQGRKYYDAKSLRYGRVMLLSDQDPDGSHIKGLLINYFHHFWPLLLKIKPSFIVQFITPIMKVTHPTKEAQLFYSMLRYEDWESEIRQSGNTTEWTRKYCKGLASIDSADAKGYFTNLKFHQKDFVWEGVQDGEAIKLAFSKNKTGARRKLLSDYKPGTHDLQKPTISFKDFVYNDLGEFSRANLERSIPSLVDGLKPSQRKILFCAFEKNLVEDVLVSKFSGYVLDLSVYRHGEQNLDNTIIGMALDYVGRNNVNLLHPSSQFGTRASGKKDAANPRYIFTKLSPATMVLFPKDDDVLLERLFGDGKKIEPTWYIPIIPTVLVNGAEGIASGWKTFIPNYNPRDIVKNINLLHPSRHFPILQMLSSFDLSGRLNP
;
A
#
# COMPACT_ATOMS: atom_id res chain seq x y z
N MET A 1 -48.37 -9.24 34.30
CA MET A 1 -47.19 -9.73 33.57
C MET A 1 -47.27 -11.25 33.61
N THR A 2 -47.60 -11.91 32.48
CA THR A 2 -47.84 -13.37 32.42
C THR A 2 -46.59 -14.17 32.07
N GLU A 3 -45.55 -13.51 31.54
CA GLU A 3 -44.23 -14.08 31.26
C GLU A 3 -43.15 -12.99 31.42
N LEU A 4 -41.89 -13.43 31.57
CA LEU A 4 -40.72 -12.55 31.55
C LEU A 4 -40.16 -12.55 30.13
N ASP A 5 -39.93 -11.37 29.56
CA ASP A 5 -39.29 -11.26 28.26
C ASP A 5 -37.82 -11.73 28.32
N ASN A 6 -37.26 -12.06 27.15
CA ASN A 6 -35.90 -12.60 27.04
C ASN A 6 -34.83 -11.60 27.55
N ASP A 7 -35.06 -10.29 27.43
CA ASP A 7 -34.11 -9.26 27.84
C ASP A 7 -34.05 -9.14 29.37
N VAL A 8 -35.20 -9.21 30.03
CA VAL A 8 -35.34 -9.26 31.49
C VAL A 8 -34.69 -10.52 32.03
N VAL A 9 -34.95 -11.69 31.43
CA VAL A 9 -34.31 -12.95 31.81
C VAL A 9 -32.79 -12.86 31.65
N ALA A 10 -32.30 -12.23 30.57
CA ALA A 10 -30.86 -12.02 30.36
C ALA A 10 -30.24 -11.08 31.40
N LEU A 11 -30.91 -9.99 31.78
CA LEU A 11 -30.45 -9.07 32.83
C LEU A 11 -30.40 -9.76 34.20
N MET A 12 -31.43 -10.55 34.54
CA MET A 12 -31.45 -11.33 35.78
C MET A 12 -30.34 -12.39 35.79
N SER A 13 -30.14 -13.11 34.67
CA SER A 13 -29.08 -14.11 34.53
C SER A 13 -27.69 -13.48 34.66
N LYS A 14 -27.47 -12.33 34.00
CA LYS A 14 -26.24 -11.53 34.14
C LYS A 14 -25.98 -11.17 35.60
N ARG A 15 -27.03 -10.79 36.34
CA ARG A 15 -26.88 -10.42 37.75
C ARG A 15 -26.42 -11.59 38.62
N VAL A 16 -26.83 -12.82 38.32
CA VAL A 16 -26.36 -14.02 39.02
C VAL A 16 -24.87 -14.27 38.75
N LEU A 17 -24.41 -14.06 37.51
CA LEU A 17 -22.99 -14.15 37.14
C LEU A 17 -22.15 -13.09 37.88
N GLU A 18 -22.66 -11.86 38.01
CA GLU A 18 -22.02 -10.78 38.76
C GLU A 18 -21.81 -11.17 40.23
N ILE A 19 -22.83 -11.74 40.87
CA ILE A 19 -22.74 -12.20 42.27
C ILE A 19 -21.71 -13.32 42.43
N ALA A 20 -21.70 -14.31 41.52
CA ALA A 20 -20.70 -15.38 41.53
C ALA A 20 -19.27 -14.81 41.44
N GLY A 21 -19.06 -13.83 40.56
CA GLY A 21 -17.79 -13.12 40.43
C GLY A 21 -17.40 -12.33 41.68
N CYS A 22 -18.33 -11.59 42.29
CA CYS A 22 -18.05 -10.76 43.47
C CYS A 22 -17.74 -11.59 44.73
N LEU A 23 -18.44 -12.71 44.92
CA LEU A 23 -18.29 -13.55 46.11
C LEU A 23 -17.11 -14.53 46.03
N GLY A 24 -16.67 -14.86 44.82
CA GLY A 24 -15.67 -15.91 44.60
C GLY A 24 -16.15 -17.30 45.09
N LYS A 25 -17.47 -17.53 45.03
CA LYS A 25 -18.13 -18.76 45.49
C LYS A 25 -18.91 -19.41 44.35
N THR A 26 -19.20 -20.69 44.52
CA THR A 26 -20.09 -21.42 43.61
C THR A 26 -21.51 -20.87 43.74
N VAL A 27 -22.12 -20.57 42.59
CA VAL A 27 -23.52 -20.15 42.48
C VAL A 27 -24.20 -21.01 41.40
N ASP A 28 -25.45 -21.37 41.64
CA ASP A 28 -26.26 -22.12 40.69
C ASP A 28 -27.36 -21.23 40.12
N LEU A 29 -27.60 -21.35 38.82
CA LEU A 29 -28.73 -20.74 38.13
C LEU A 29 -29.56 -21.85 37.49
N ASN A 30 -30.81 -22.01 37.91
CA ASN A 30 -31.72 -23.06 37.44
C ASN A 30 -31.14 -24.48 37.54
N GLY A 31 -30.50 -24.79 38.68
CA GLY A 31 -29.89 -26.10 38.94
C GLY A 31 -28.59 -26.37 38.17
N LYS A 32 -28.03 -25.37 37.47
CA LYS A 32 -26.75 -25.47 36.78
C LYS A 32 -25.74 -24.52 37.38
N GLN A 33 -24.58 -25.05 37.73
CA GLN A 33 -23.46 -24.28 38.22
C GLN A 33 -22.98 -23.27 37.17
N VAL A 34 -22.85 -21.99 37.55
CA VAL A 34 -22.29 -20.98 36.66
C VAL A 34 -20.77 -21.14 36.54
N PRO A 35 -20.17 -20.92 35.35
CA PRO A 35 -18.75 -21.17 35.11
C PRO A 35 -17.85 -20.01 35.60
N ILE A 36 -18.17 -19.42 36.75
CA ILE A 36 -17.45 -18.28 37.33
C ILE A 36 -17.12 -18.61 38.78
N LYS A 37 -15.83 -18.60 39.13
CA LYS A 37 -15.37 -18.92 40.49
C LYS A 37 -14.64 -17.76 41.16
N SER A 38 -14.37 -16.69 40.44
CA SER A 38 -13.61 -15.54 40.92
C SER A 38 -14.00 -14.27 40.16
N PHE A 39 -13.64 -13.11 40.74
CA PHE A 39 -13.78 -11.83 40.06
C PHE A 39 -12.96 -11.78 38.77
N SER A 40 -11.79 -12.44 38.79
CA SER A 40 -10.93 -12.69 37.63
C SER A 40 -11.68 -13.36 36.47
N ASP A 41 -12.40 -14.46 36.73
CA ASP A 41 -13.16 -15.19 35.70
C ASP A 41 -14.30 -14.34 35.13
N TYR A 42 -14.94 -13.52 35.98
CA TYR A 42 -16.01 -12.62 35.56
C TYR A 42 -15.49 -11.56 34.57
N VAL A 43 -14.30 -11.00 34.82
CA VAL A 43 -13.63 -10.05 33.89
C VAL A 43 -13.34 -10.71 32.54
N ASP A 44 -12.95 -11.99 32.53
CA ASP A 44 -12.64 -12.72 31.29
C ASP A 44 -13.84 -12.87 30.36
N LEU A 45 -15.07 -12.89 30.88
CA LEU A 45 -16.27 -12.88 30.03
C LEU A 45 -16.35 -11.60 29.18
N TYR A 46 -15.95 -10.46 29.72
CA TYR A 46 -15.91 -9.20 28.96
C TYR A 46 -14.77 -9.18 27.95
N LEU A 47 -13.56 -9.53 28.40
CA LEU A 47 -12.37 -9.43 27.57
C LEU A 47 -12.39 -10.46 26.43
N SER A 48 -12.89 -11.68 26.66
CA SER A 48 -13.02 -12.70 25.62
C SER A 48 -13.94 -12.25 24.48
N VAL A 49 -15.07 -11.62 24.79
CA VAL A 49 -15.99 -11.06 23.78
C VAL A 49 -15.34 -9.90 23.04
N ALA A 50 -14.69 -8.98 23.77
CA ALA A 50 -13.99 -7.84 23.16
C ALA A 50 -12.85 -8.28 22.22
N ASN A 51 -12.16 -9.37 22.56
CA ASN A 51 -11.02 -9.89 21.81
C ASN A 51 -11.40 -10.65 20.53
N LYS A 52 -12.65 -11.13 20.37
CA LYS A 52 -13.11 -11.84 19.14
C LYS A 52 -12.90 -11.03 17.86
N SER A 53 -12.87 -9.70 17.96
CA SER A 53 -12.73 -8.79 16.82
C SER A 53 -11.35 -8.16 16.67
N ARG A 54 -10.38 -8.54 17.52
CA ARG A 54 -9.04 -7.95 17.59
C ARG A 54 -7.98 -8.94 17.11
N THR A 55 -6.94 -8.44 16.45
CA THR A 55 -5.76 -9.22 16.06
C THR A 55 -4.80 -9.46 17.22
N GLU A 56 -4.82 -8.57 18.23
CA GLU A 56 -4.07 -8.70 19.46
C GLU A 56 -5.03 -8.60 20.66
N PRO A 57 -4.87 -9.47 21.67
CA PRO A 57 -5.73 -9.45 22.85
C PRO A 57 -5.53 -8.16 23.65
N LEU A 58 -6.60 -7.67 24.26
CA LEU A 58 -6.54 -6.55 25.19
C LEU A 58 -5.62 -6.89 26.37
N PRO A 59 -4.78 -5.94 26.81
CA PRO A 59 -3.93 -6.16 27.96
C PRO A 59 -4.80 -6.28 29.21
N ARG A 60 -4.38 -7.14 30.12
CA ARG A 60 -5.09 -7.42 31.37
C ARG A 60 -4.12 -7.28 32.52
N MET A 61 -4.38 -6.34 33.40
CA MET A 61 -3.56 -6.13 34.59
C MET A 61 -4.49 -6.25 35.79
N THR A 62 -4.46 -7.41 36.43
CA THR A 62 -5.28 -7.74 37.59
C THR A 62 -4.43 -7.71 38.85
N GLU A 63 -4.94 -7.11 39.91
CA GLU A 63 -4.31 -7.05 41.22
C GLU A 63 -5.38 -7.21 42.30
N LYS A 64 -5.22 -8.23 43.14
CA LYS A 64 -5.90 -8.30 44.43
C LYS A 64 -5.06 -7.50 45.42
N VAL A 65 -5.44 -6.26 45.66
CA VAL A 65 -4.65 -5.28 46.43
C VAL A 65 -4.64 -5.66 47.91
N ASN A 66 -5.78 -6.15 48.42
CA ASN A 66 -5.93 -6.74 49.74
C ASN A 66 -7.27 -7.51 49.79
N ASP A 67 -7.69 -7.96 50.96
CA ASP A 67 -8.94 -8.71 51.15
C ASP A 67 -10.21 -7.94 50.81
N ARG A 68 -10.13 -6.60 50.71
CA ARG A 68 -11.26 -5.71 50.43
C ARG A 68 -11.24 -5.13 49.02
N TRP A 69 -10.18 -5.33 48.24
CA TRP A 69 -10.04 -4.70 46.92
C TRP A 69 -9.45 -5.64 45.88
N GLU A 70 -10.22 -5.88 44.82
CA GLU A 70 -9.74 -6.52 43.59
C GLU A 70 -9.95 -5.56 42.43
N VAL A 71 -8.89 -5.31 41.67
CA VAL A 71 -8.88 -4.37 40.55
C VAL A 71 -8.38 -5.07 39.31
N CYS A 72 -9.03 -4.82 38.18
CA CYS A 72 -8.46 -5.11 36.87
C CYS A 72 -8.51 -3.86 36.00
N VAL A 73 -7.39 -3.54 35.37
CA VAL A 73 -7.29 -2.47 34.38
C VAL A 73 -7.01 -3.09 33.02
N SER A 74 -7.77 -2.65 32.03
CA SER A 74 -7.56 -2.94 30.61
C SER A 74 -7.69 -1.63 29.82
N LEU A 75 -7.62 -1.74 28.49
CA LEU A 75 -7.75 -0.59 27.59
C LEU A 75 -9.09 -0.59 26.88
N SER A 76 -9.58 0.61 26.60
CA SER A 76 -10.76 0.85 25.79
C SER A 76 -10.40 1.62 24.51
N ASP A 77 -11.27 1.54 23.50
CA ASP A 77 -11.09 2.22 22.21
C ASP A 77 -11.52 3.70 22.27
N GLY A 78 -10.96 4.47 23.21
CA GLY A 78 -11.13 5.94 23.29
C GLY A 78 -12.38 6.43 24.01
N ARG A 79 -13.15 5.55 24.65
CA ARG A 79 -14.20 5.91 25.62
C ARG A 79 -13.95 5.21 26.95
N PHE A 80 -14.00 5.93 28.06
CA PHE A 80 -13.86 5.33 29.39
C PHE A 80 -14.98 4.31 29.64
N GLN A 81 -14.60 3.12 30.12
CA GLN A 81 -15.53 2.06 30.48
C GLN A 81 -15.23 1.58 31.91
N GLN A 82 -16.28 1.23 32.64
CA GLN A 82 -16.13 0.75 34.01
C GLN A 82 -17.15 -0.35 34.33
N VAL A 83 -16.74 -1.33 35.13
CA VAL A 83 -17.62 -2.34 35.73
C VAL A 83 -17.21 -2.47 37.19
N SER A 84 -18.05 -2.00 38.11
CA SER A 84 -17.68 -1.93 39.52
C SER A 84 -18.75 -2.41 40.47
N PHE A 85 -18.29 -2.90 41.61
CA PHE A 85 -19.09 -3.46 42.68
C PHE A 85 -18.63 -2.94 44.04
N VAL A 86 -19.58 -2.53 44.88
CA VAL A 86 -19.34 -2.16 46.28
C VAL A 86 -20.20 -3.07 47.15
N ASN A 87 -19.58 -3.89 48.00
CA ASN A 87 -20.28 -4.87 48.84
C ASN A 87 -21.24 -5.76 48.01
N SER A 88 -20.75 -6.24 46.85
CA SER A 88 -21.52 -6.97 45.82
C SER A 88 -22.65 -6.18 45.13
N ILE A 89 -22.86 -4.90 45.41
CA ILE A 89 -23.85 -4.04 44.74
C ILE A 89 -23.25 -3.49 43.44
N ALA A 90 -23.95 -3.65 42.31
CA ALA A 90 -23.49 -3.15 41.00
C ALA A 90 -23.59 -1.62 40.91
N THR A 91 -22.44 -0.95 40.99
CA THR A 91 -22.34 0.51 40.84
C THR A 91 -22.18 0.88 39.37
N ILE A 92 -23.25 0.73 38.58
CA ILE A 92 -23.22 0.92 37.12
C ILE A 92 -22.87 2.34 36.67
N LYS A 93 -23.10 3.35 37.53
CA LYS A 93 -22.69 4.76 37.31
C LYS A 93 -21.31 5.08 37.90
N GLY A 94 -20.62 4.09 38.45
CA GLY A 94 -19.29 4.22 39.06
C GLY A 94 -19.36 4.91 40.42
N GLY A 95 -18.45 5.85 40.68
CA GLY A 95 -18.42 6.59 41.95
C GLY A 95 -17.01 6.84 42.43
N THR A 96 -16.91 7.28 43.68
CA THR A 96 -15.64 7.65 44.33
C THR A 96 -14.63 6.51 44.37
N HIS A 97 -15.04 5.25 44.50
CA HIS A 97 -14.16 4.07 44.46
C HIS A 97 -13.53 3.85 43.07
N VAL A 98 -14.29 4.05 41.99
CA VAL A 98 -13.76 3.98 40.62
C VAL A 98 -12.82 5.15 40.34
N ASP A 99 -13.19 6.34 40.81
CA ASP A 99 -12.33 7.53 40.68
C ASP A 99 -11.01 7.35 41.45
N TYR A 100 -11.04 6.76 42.64
CA TYR A 100 -9.86 6.45 43.45
C TYR A 100 -8.83 5.57 42.70
N VAL A 101 -9.31 4.51 42.04
CA VAL A 101 -8.47 3.60 41.24
C VAL A 101 -7.98 4.30 39.96
N THR A 102 -8.89 4.90 39.19
CA THR A 102 -8.55 5.53 37.90
C THR A 102 -7.61 6.73 38.06
N ASN A 103 -7.74 7.51 39.14
CA ASN A 103 -6.86 8.65 39.42
C ASN A 103 -5.42 8.22 39.67
N GLN A 104 -5.18 7.09 40.35
CA GLN A 104 -3.83 6.56 40.56
C GLN A 104 -3.17 6.19 39.23
N VAL A 105 -3.91 5.46 38.39
CA VAL A 105 -3.45 5.01 37.07
C VAL A 105 -3.15 6.20 36.15
N THR A 106 -4.10 7.13 36.01
CA THR A 106 -3.99 8.27 35.10
C THR A 106 -2.86 9.22 35.52
N LYS A 107 -2.72 9.53 36.82
CA LYS A 107 -1.62 10.37 37.34
C LYS A 107 -0.25 9.74 37.07
N TYR A 108 -0.13 8.42 37.25
CA TYR A 108 1.12 7.71 36.98
C TYR A 108 1.52 7.78 35.50
N ILE A 109 0.57 7.46 34.60
CA ILE A 109 0.81 7.50 33.14
C ILE A 109 1.19 8.92 32.70
N VAL A 110 0.41 9.94 33.07
CA VAL A 110 0.67 11.34 32.72
C VAL A 110 2.08 11.76 33.16
N ARG A 111 2.48 11.40 34.39
CA ARG A 111 3.82 11.70 34.93
C ARG A 111 4.94 11.08 34.09
N ILE A 112 4.77 9.87 33.58
CA ILE A 112 5.80 9.20 32.77
C ILE A 112 5.79 9.70 31.32
N VAL A 113 4.60 9.84 30.73
CA VAL A 113 4.43 10.20 29.32
C VAL A 113 4.90 11.63 29.08
N ASN A 114 4.49 12.60 29.92
CA ASN A 114 4.90 14.01 29.76
C ASN A 114 6.40 14.24 30.03
N LYS A 115 7.07 13.34 30.76
CA LYS A 115 8.54 13.37 30.89
C LYS A 115 9.26 13.02 29.58
N LYS A 116 8.61 12.30 28.67
CA LYS A 116 9.15 12.00 27.34
C LYS A 116 8.85 13.19 26.42
N LYS A 117 9.88 13.90 25.93
CA LYS A 117 9.77 15.07 25.02
C LYS A 117 8.85 14.87 23.80
N LYS A 118 8.54 13.64 23.42
CA LYS A 118 7.72 13.26 22.27
C LYS A 118 6.21 13.33 22.51
N TYR A 119 5.75 13.33 23.77
CA TYR A 119 4.34 13.23 24.14
C TYR A 119 3.93 14.33 25.12
N SER A 120 4.29 15.58 24.82
CA SER A 120 3.93 16.72 25.67
C SER A 120 2.43 17.00 25.64
N ASN A 121 1.85 17.35 26.80
CA ASN A 121 0.47 17.82 27.02
C ASN A 121 -0.62 16.75 27.18
N VAL A 122 -0.28 15.50 27.46
CA VAL A 122 -1.30 14.48 27.81
C VAL A 122 -1.92 14.83 29.18
N LYS A 123 -3.25 14.92 29.26
CA LYS A 123 -4.01 15.19 30.51
C LYS A 123 -4.58 13.89 31.09
N THR A 124 -5.00 13.93 32.36
CA THR A 124 -5.60 12.78 33.05
C THR A 124 -6.89 12.30 32.39
N HIS A 125 -7.72 13.23 31.91
CA HIS A 125 -8.93 12.94 31.14
C HIS A 125 -8.63 12.13 29.87
N ASP A 126 -7.55 12.49 29.16
CA ASP A 126 -7.17 11.83 27.92
C ASP A 126 -6.76 10.37 28.17
N VAL A 127 -6.03 10.14 29.26
CA VAL A 127 -5.69 8.77 29.70
C VAL A 127 -6.95 8.03 30.14
N LYS A 128 -7.81 8.64 30.95
CA LYS A 128 -9.03 8.03 31.48
C LYS A 128 -9.93 7.49 30.36
N ASN A 129 -10.07 8.24 29.26
CA ASN A 129 -10.88 7.82 28.12
C ASN A 129 -10.37 6.57 27.41
N HIS A 130 -9.13 6.14 27.64
CA HIS A 130 -8.57 4.92 27.08
C HIS A 130 -8.52 3.76 28.07
N LEU A 131 -9.13 3.92 29.27
CA LEU A 131 -9.15 2.88 30.28
C LEU A 131 -10.48 2.14 30.30
N TRP A 132 -10.38 0.83 30.53
CA TRP A 132 -11.48 -0.02 30.96
C TRP A 132 -11.15 -0.57 32.34
N VAL A 133 -11.88 -0.15 33.37
CA VAL A 133 -11.57 -0.49 34.77
C VAL A 133 -12.64 -1.36 35.39
N PHE A 134 -12.20 -2.43 36.05
CA PHE A 134 -13.02 -3.34 36.83
C PHE A 134 -12.64 -3.21 38.30
N VAL A 135 -13.62 -3.03 39.18
CA VAL A 135 -13.38 -2.85 40.63
C VAL A 135 -14.36 -3.68 41.44
N ASN A 136 -13.86 -4.55 42.31
CA ASN A 136 -14.65 -5.20 43.36
C ASN A 136 -14.12 -4.69 44.72
N ALA A 137 -14.97 -4.01 45.48
CA ALA A 137 -14.57 -3.34 46.72
C ALA A 137 -15.50 -3.67 47.89
N LEU A 138 -14.91 -3.81 49.08
CA LEU A 138 -15.64 -3.88 50.36
C LEU A 138 -15.45 -2.57 51.13
N ILE A 139 -16.54 -1.83 51.32
CA ILE A 139 -16.55 -0.47 51.87
C ILE A 139 -17.36 -0.45 53.17
N ASP A 140 -16.79 0.14 54.22
CA ASP A 140 -17.48 0.32 55.50
C ASP A 140 -18.54 1.43 55.37
N ASN A 141 -19.78 1.13 55.79
CA ASN A 141 -20.91 2.07 55.79
C ASN A 141 -21.05 2.89 54.48
N PRO A 142 -21.22 2.24 53.31
CA PRO A 142 -21.21 2.93 52.02
C PRO A 142 -22.39 3.89 51.88
N ALA A 143 -22.12 5.07 51.34
CA ALA A 143 -23.12 6.08 50.98
C ALA A 143 -23.24 6.20 49.46
N PHE A 144 -24.47 6.28 48.96
CA PHE A 144 -24.79 6.33 47.53
C PHE A 144 -25.57 7.59 47.18
N ASP A 145 -25.68 7.88 45.88
CA ASP A 145 -26.45 9.01 45.35
C ASP A 145 -27.97 8.88 45.56
N SER A 146 -28.47 7.64 45.61
CA SER A 146 -29.89 7.31 45.64
C SER A 146 -30.12 5.89 46.16
N GLN A 147 -31.39 5.54 46.36
CA GLN A 147 -31.79 4.20 46.83
C GLN A 147 -31.46 3.07 45.84
N THR A 148 -31.31 3.36 44.54
CA THR A 148 -30.89 2.35 43.55
C THR A 148 -29.41 1.98 43.68
N LYS A 149 -28.63 2.78 44.44
CA LYS A 149 -27.22 2.52 44.79
C LYS A 149 -26.30 2.35 43.57
N GLU A 150 -26.59 3.07 42.50
CA GLU A 150 -25.86 2.97 41.24
C GLU A 150 -24.53 3.73 41.25
N ARG A 151 -24.38 4.74 42.12
CA ARG A 151 -23.16 5.54 42.27
C ARG A 151 -22.74 5.70 43.73
N LEU A 152 -21.50 5.31 44.05
CA LEU A 152 -20.91 5.57 45.37
C LEU A 152 -20.51 7.05 45.51
N THR A 153 -20.91 7.68 46.61
CA THR A 153 -20.60 9.09 46.92
C THR A 153 -19.69 9.26 48.13
N LEU A 154 -19.50 8.20 48.93
CA LEU A 154 -18.67 8.22 50.14
C LEU A 154 -17.22 8.67 49.81
N PRO A 155 -16.62 9.61 50.54
CA PRO A 155 -15.24 10.04 50.30
C PRO A 155 -14.21 8.93 50.54
N GLU A 156 -13.10 9.00 49.80
CA GLU A 156 -12.00 8.00 49.84
C GLU A 156 -11.42 7.80 51.26
N SER A 157 -11.39 8.86 52.07
CA SER A 157 -10.88 8.82 53.45
C SER A 157 -11.72 7.93 54.38
N SER A 158 -12.97 7.65 54.02
CA SER A 158 -13.95 6.97 54.87
C SER A 158 -14.24 5.54 54.42
N PHE A 159 -13.48 4.99 53.47
CA PHE A 159 -13.70 3.63 52.95
C PHE A 159 -13.40 2.51 53.96
N GLY A 160 -12.73 2.81 55.07
CA GLY A 160 -12.30 1.82 56.05
C GLY A 160 -11.14 0.92 55.59
N SER A 161 -10.64 1.14 54.38
CA SER A 161 -9.48 0.44 53.81
C SER A 161 -8.83 1.28 52.71
N LYS A 162 -7.58 0.97 52.37
CA LYS A 162 -6.82 1.64 51.29
C LYS A 162 -6.67 0.71 50.10
N CYS A 163 -6.66 1.27 48.90
CA CYS A 163 -6.38 0.56 47.64
C CYS A 163 -5.21 1.23 46.96
N GLN A 164 -3.97 0.91 47.37
CA GLN A 164 -2.78 1.40 46.69
C GLN A 164 -2.32 0.38 45.65
N LEU A 165 -2.36 0.76 44.37
CA LEU A 165 -1.92 -0.08 43.28
C LEU A 165 -0.40 -0.24 43.26
N SER A 166 0.08 -1.46 43.02
CA SER A 166 1.51 -1.75 42.92
C SER A 166 2.19 -1.04 41.73
N LYS A 167 3.52 -0.89 41.76
CA LYS A 167 4.25 -0.40 40.58
C LYS A 167 4.17 -1.37 39.40
N ASP A 168 3.95 -2.66 39.66
CA ASP A 168 3.92 -3.69 38.62
C ASP A 168 2.70 -3.55 37.71
N ILE A 169 1.49 -3.34 38.26
CA ILE A 169 0.26 -3.08 37.48
C ILE A 169 0.38 -1.77 36.66
N LEU A 170 1.15 -0.81 37.18
CA LEU A 170 1.36 0.50 36.58
C LEU A 170 2.47 0.50 35.49
N GLN A 171 3.51 -0.31 35.64
CA GLN A 171 4.73 -0.27 34.82
C GLN A 171 4.81 -1.38 33.75
N LYS A 172 4.41 -2.62 34.06
CA LYS A 172 4.76 -3.81 33.23
C LYS A 172 3.84 -4.08 32.03
N GLY A 173 2.78 -3.29 31.81
CA GLY A 173 1.92 -3.49 30.62
C GLY A 173 1.10 -2.28 30.20
N LEU A 174 0.53 -1.53 31.14
CA LEU A 174 -0.39 -0.45 30.80
C LEU A 174 0.26 0.68 30.00
N LEU A 175 1.49 1.07 30.34
CA LEU A 175 2.18 2.21 29.73
C LEU A 175 2.50 1.98 28.25
N GLU A 176 3.00 0.79 27.88
CA GLU A 176 3.37 0.49 26.49
C GLU A 176 2.14 0.38 25.59
N HIS A 177 1.12 -0.35 26.05
CA HIS A 177 -0.14 -0.47 25.32
C HIS A 177 -0.90 0.87 25.26
N PHE A 178 -0.87 1.68 26.33
CA PHE A 178 -1.41 3.05 26.30
C PHE A 178 -0.67 3.92 25.28
N LEU A 179 0.66 3.93 25.28
CA LEU A 179 1.45 4.72 24.31
C LEU A 179 1.17 4.31 22.86
N PHE A 180 0.97 3.01 22.62
CA PHE A 180 0.59 2.49 21.30
C PHE A 180 -0.83 2.93 20.90
N SER A 181 -1.79 2.77 21.81
CA SER A 181 -3.18 3.19 21.61
C SER A 181 -3.28 4.71 21.40
N TRP A 182 -2.59 5.49 22.24
CA TRP A 182 -2.52 6.95 22.18
C TRP A 182 -1.96 7.43 20.84
N LYS A 183 -0.84 6.86 20.40
CA LYS A 183 -0.26 7.18 19.11
C LYS A 183 -1.21 6.85 17.96
N THR A 184 -1.90 5.73 18.03
CA THR A 184 -2.91 5.34 17.03
C THR A 184 -4.08 6.31 17.02
N TRP A 185 -4.55 6.72 18.20
CA TRP A 185 -5.61 7.72 18.35
C TRP A 185 -5.19 9.09 17.80
N GLU A 186 -4.03 9.61 18.18
CA GLU A 186 -3.49 10.89 17.69
C GLU A 186 -3.37 10.89 16.16
N GLN A 187 -2.88 9.78 15.59
CA GLN A 187 -2.82 9.61 14.14
C GLN A 187 -4.20 9.64 13.49
N ASN A 188 -5.19 8.98 14.11
CA ASN A 188 -6.55 8.99 13.61
C ASN A 188 -7.18 10.38 13.73
N GLU A 189 -7.01 11.10 14.83
CA GLU A 189 -7.50 12.48 15.00
C GLU A 189 -6.93 13.42 13.93
N ALA A 190 -5.62 13.34 13.67
CA ALA A 190 -5.01 14.14 12.59
C ALA A 190 -5.62 13.83 11.21
N LEU A 191 -6.06 12.60 10.98
CA LEU A 191 -6.71 12.18 9.74
C LEU A 191 -8.22 12.46 9.72
N LYS A 192 -8.88 12.70 10.86
CA LYS A 192 -10.31 13.06 10.93
C LYS A 192 -10.59 14.43 10.32
N ILE A 193 -9.61 15.33 10.31
CA ILE A 193 -9.73 16.68 9.70
C ILE A 193 -10.17 16.59 8.23
N SER A 194 -9.78 15.52 7.53
CA SER A 194 -10.15 15.28 6.13
C SER A 194 -11.32 14.30 5.95
N ASP A 195 -12.09 14.01 6.99
CA ASP A 195 -13.27 13.15 6.90
C ASP A 195 -14.27 13.67 5.88
N GLY A 196 -14.83 12.74 5.11
CA GLY A 196 -16.00 12.98 4.28
C GLY A 196 -17.30 12.81 5.05
N ALA A 197 -18.39 13.20 4.41
CA ALA A 197 -19.75 12.93 4.87
C ALA A 197 -20.59 12.38 3.73
N LYS A 198 -21.67 11.65 4.06
CA LYS A 198 -22.71 11.31 3.09
C LYS A 198 -23.56 12.56 2.87
N THR A 199 -23.27 13.28 1.80
CA THR A 199 -24.01 14.46 1.35
C THR A 199 -24.32 14.29 -0.13
N GLU A 200 -25.41 14.85 -0.64
CA GLU A 200 -25.75 14.73 -2.07
C GLU A 200 -24.75 15.46 -2.98
N THR A 201 -24.11 16.51 -2.46
CA THR A 201 -23.13 17.31 -3.20
C THR A 201 -21.78 17.36 -2.49
N VAL A 202 -20.70 17.32 -3.28
CA VAL A 202 -19.31 17.47 -2.83
C VAL A 202 -18.54 18.30 -3.87
N LYS A 203 -17.76 19.29 -3.43
CA LYS A 203 -16.89 20.10 -4.30
C LYS A 203 -15.46 19.55 -4.28
N VAL A 204 -15.10 18.81 -5.31
CA VAL A 204 -13.72 18.32 -5.54
C VAL A 204 -13.36 18.55 -7.01
N GLU A 205 -12.20 19.15 -7.27
CA GLU A 205 -11.75 19.45 -8.63
C GLU A 205 -11.55 18.16 -9.43
N GLY A 206 -12.06 18.13 -10.67
CA GLY A 206 -11.95 16.97 -11.56
C GLY A 206 -12.92 15.82 -11.25
N LEU A 207 -13.72 15.91 -10.19
CA LEU A 207 -14.82 14.98 -9.92
C LEU A 207 -15.95 15.18 -10.94
N MET A 208 -16.37 14.08 -11.53
CA MET A 208 -17.60 13.95 -12.26
C MET A 208 -18.58 13.15 -11.42
N ASP A 209 -19.39 13.84 -10.64
CA ASP A 209 -20.25 13.18 -9.65
C ASP A 209 -21.43 12.46 -10.31
N ALA A 210 -21.88 11.35 -9.73
CA ALA A 210 -23.14 10.71 -10.11
C ALA A 210 -24.30 11.52 -9.52
N GLU A 211 -25.41 11.64 -10.26
CA GLU A 211 -26.53 12.51 -9.84
C GLU A 211 -27.23 11.98 -8.56
N LYS A 212 -27.16 10.67 -8.30
CA LYS A 212 -27.73 10.03 -7.11
C LYS A 212 -26.73 9.79 -5.98
N ALA A 213 -25.46 10.19 -6.16
CA ALA A 213 -24.43 9.94 -5.16
C ALA A 213 -24.69 10.68 -3.85
N GLY A 214 -24.63 9.97 -2.72
CA GLY A 214 -24.96 10.49 -1.40
C GLY A 214 -26.44 10.60 -1.05
N GLY A 215 -27.35 10.39 -2.00
CA GLY A 215 -28.80 10.35 -1.75
C GLY A 215 -29.29 8.98 -1.25
N GLU A 216 -30.59 8.72 -1.37
CA GLU A 216 -31.21 7.45 -0.98
C GLU A 216 -30.69 6.26 -1.81
N GLU A 217 -30.52 6.46 -3.12
CA GLU A 217 -30.06 5.43 -4.07
C GLU A 217 -28.53 5.30 -4.16
N SER A 218 -27.79 5.91 -3.23
CA SER A 218 -26.32 5.94 -3.23
C SER A 218 -25.65 4.56 -3.23
N GLU A 219 -26.31 3.53 -2.69
CA GLU A 219 -25.81 2.15 -2.73
C GLU A 219 -25.75 1.57 -4.15
N ALA A 220 -26.59 2.05 -5.07
CA ALA A 220 -26.53 1.66 -6.48
C ALA A 220 -25.43 2.42 -7.25
N CYS A 221 -24.90 3.51 -6.69
CA CYS A 221 -23.89 4.32 -7.35
C CYS A 221 -22.51 3.68 -7.35
N THR A 222 -21.78 3.81 -8.46
CA THR A 222 -20.39 3.37 -8.63
C THR A 222 -19.48 4.55 -8.95
N LEU A 223 -18.41 4.72 -8.18
CA LEU A 223 -17.35 5.70 -8.46
C LEU A 223 -16.25 5.04 -9.28
N ILE A 224 -15.98 5.53 -10.48
CA ILE A 224 -14.88 5.08 -11.32
C ILE A 224 -13.62 5.89 -10.97
N LEU A 225 -12.61 5.23 -10.42
CA LEU A 225 -11.29 5.81 -10.18
C LEU A 225 -10.38 5.50 -11.38
N VAL A 226 -9.91 6.55 -12.04
CA VAL A 226 -9.28 6.45 -13.36
C VAL A 226 -7.79 6.79 -13.30
N GLU A 227 -6.92 6.00 -13.91
CA GLU A 227 -5.50 6.33 -14.03
C GLU A 227 -5.26 7.49 -15.01
N GLY A 228 -4.84 8.64 -14.47
CA GLY A 228 -4.49 9.82 -15.26
C GLY A 228 -5.68 10.61 -15.82
N ARG A 229 -5.38 11.81 -16.35
CA ARG A 229 -6.38 12.65 -17.02
C ARG A 229 -6.71 12.14 -18.43
N SER A 230 -5.80 11.39 -19.05
CA SER A 230 -5.97 10.84 -20.39
C SER A 230 -7.13 9.85 -20.47
N ALA A 231 -7.27 8.96 -19.48
CA ALA A 231 -8.37 8.00 -19.41
C ALA A 231 -9.69 8.61 -18.89
N GLN A 232 -9.69 9.88 -18.48
CA GLN A 232 -10.90 10.58 -18.04
C GLN A 232 -11.93 10.71 -19.18
N SER A 233 -11.50 10.81 -20.44
CA SER A 233 -12.39 10.79 -21.61
C SER A 233 -13.14 9.47 -21.74
N LEU A 234 -12.47 8.34 -21.51
CA LEU A 234 -13.07 7.01 -21.52
C LEU A 234 -14.14 6.89 -20.43
N ALA A 235 -13.85 7.37 -19.22
CA ALA A 235 -14.84 7.38 -18.14
C ALA A 235 -16.05 8.29 -18.44
N LYS A 236 -15.85 9.43 -19.11
CA LYS A 236 -16.97 10.28 -19.61
C LYS A 236 -17.86 9.51 -20.57
N LEU A 237 -17.27 8.78 -21.53
CA LEU A 237 -18.01 7.95 -22.47
C LEU A 237 -18.77 6.84 -21.74
N GLY A 238 -18.12 6.15 -20.81
CA GLY A 238 -18.75 5.10 -20.00
C GLY A 238 -19.95 5.61 -19.21
N ARG A 239 -19.86 6.78 -18.58
CA ARG A 239 -20.99 7.41 -17.88
C ARG A 239 -22.18 7.71 -18.80
N ASN A 240 -21.92 8.08 -20.06
CA ASN A 240 -23.00 8.32 -21.02
C ASN A 240 -23.71 7.02 -21.44
N VAL A 241 -22.99 5.89 -21.46
CA VAL A 241 -23.55 4.57 -21.80
C VAL A 241 -24.25 3.93 -20.60
N LEU A 242 -23.62 3.97 -19.42
CA LEU A 242 -24.10 3.33 -18.20
C LEU A 242 -25.15 4.15 -17.43
N GLY A 243 -25.23 5.45 -17.70
CA GLY A 243 -26.13 6.38 -17.02
C GLY A 243 -25.41 7.25 -15.98
N ARG A 244 -25.55 8.57 -16.12
CA ARG A 244 -24.94 9.58 -15.21
C ARG A 244 -25.56 9.59 -13.81
N ALA A 245 -26.78 9.07 -13.68
CA ALA A 245 -27.47 8.93 -12.40
C ALA A 245 -26.67 8.10 -11.39
N PHE A 246 -26.08 6.99 -11.84
CA PHE A 246 -25.43 6.02 -10.96
C PHE A 246 -23.90 5.96 -11.09
N TYR A 247 -23.32 6.49 -12.16
CA TYR A 247 -21.86 6.40 -12.38
C TYR A 247 -21.16 7.76 -12.25
N GLY A 248 -20.23 7.82 -11.29
CA GLY A 248 -19.31 8.94 -11.11
C GLY A 248 -17.92 8.59 -11.62
N ALA A 249 -17.06 9.59 -11.83
CA ALA A 249 -15.66 9.36 -12.20
C ALA A 249 -14.71 10.38 -11.57
N PHE A 250 -13.52 9.94 -11.16
CA PHE A 250 -12.48 10.79 -10.59
C PHE A 250 -11.08 10.36 -11.05
N PRO A 251 -10.26 11.27 -11.62
CA PRO A 251 -8.92 10.93 -12.10
C PRO A 251 -7.89 10.91 -10.96
N ILE A 252 -7.03 9.91 -10.96
CA ILE A 252 -5.87 9.77 -10.09
C ILE A 252 -4.65 10.25 -10.86
N GLN A 253 -4.05 11.35 -10.39
CA GLN A 253 -2.88 11.94 -11.05
C GLN A 253 -1.59 11.36 -10.48
N GLY A 254 -0.81 10.69 -11.34
CA GLY A 254 0.44 10.05 -10.95
C GLY A 254 0.23 8.86 -10.01
N LYS A 255 1.31 8.46 -9.33
CA LYS A 255 1.30 7.29 -8.47
C LYS A 255 0.63 7.58 -7.12
N PHE A 256 -0.36 6.78 -6.77
CA PHE A 256 -1.06 6.90 -5.49
C PHE A 256 -0.13 6.69 -4.28
N LEU A 257 -0.40 7.36 -3.17
CA LEU A 257 0.45 7.29 -1.98
C LEU A 257 0.33 5.91 -1.31
N ASN A 258 1.46 5.24 -1.06
CA ASN A 258 1.46 4.04 -0.21
C ASN A 258 1.28 4.46 1.26
N VAL A 259 0.04 4.45 1.73
CA VAL A 259 -0.34 4.88 3.09
C VAL A 259 0.28 4.01 4.19
N SER A 260 0.48 2.72 3.93
CA SER A 260 1.10 1.77 4.86
C SER A 260 2.58 2.08 5.14
N LYS A 261 3.22 2.89 4.28
CA LYS A 261 4.61 3.35 4.46
C LYS A 261 4.72 4.84 4.78
N ALA A 262 3.67 5.62 4.59
CA ALA A 262 3.72 7.07 4.73
C ALA A 262 3.61 7.49 6.20
N LYS A 263 4.15 8.68 6.52
CA LYS A 263 3.89 9.34 7.82
C LYS A 263 2.49 9.94 7.77
N THR A 264 1.80 9.99 8.92
CA THR A 264 0.44 10.54 9.03
C THR A 264 0.32 11.94 8.45
N SER A 265 1.29 12.83 8.69
CA SER A 265 1.30 14.18 8.10
C SER A 265 1.33 14.18 6.57
N LYS A 266 2.10 13.26 5.96
CA LYS A 266 2.14 13.10 4.49
C LYS A 266 0.82 12.57 3.94
N ILE A 267 0.10 11.74 4.70
CA ILE A 267 -1.22 11.22 4.32
C ILE A 267 -2.26 12.32 4.43
N ALA A 268 -2.29 13.05 5.55
CA ALA A 268 -3.22 14.15 5.79
C ALA A 268 -3.11 15.26 4.75
N ASN A 269 -1.88 15.56 4.28
CA ASN A 269 -1.62 16.59 3.28
C ASN A 269 -1.65 16.08 1.84
N ASN A 270 -1.94 14.79 1.60
CA ASN A 270 -2.03 14.27 0.25
C ASN A 270 -3.42 14.52 -0.33
N GLU A 271 -3.50 15.40 -1.31
CA GLU A 271 -4.76 15.85 -1.90
C GLU A 271 -5.60 14.69 -2.46
N LEU A 272 -4.99 13.72 -3.15
CA LEU A 272 -5.71 12.56 -3.70
C LEU A 272 -6.34 11.70 -2.60
N VAL A 273 -5.63 11.46 -1.49
CA VAL A 273 -6.17 10.73 -0.33
C VAL A 273 -7.36 11.48 0.27
N VAL A 274 -7.20 12.79 0.49
CA VAL A 274 -8.26 13.65 1.04
C VAL A 274 -9.47 13.71 0.12
N ASN A 275 -9.26 13.86 -1.18
CA ASN A 275 -10.32 13.97 -2.17
C ASN A 275 -11.12 12.67 -2.27
N ILE A 276 -10.47 11.50 -2.37
CA ILE A 276 -11.19 10.20 -2.38
C ILE A 276 -11.99 10.01 -1.08
N LYS A 277 -11.42 10.38 0.06
CA LYS A 277 -12.09 10.31 1.37
C LYS A 277 -13.37 11.16 1.40
N LYS A 278 -13.30 12.40 0.87
CA LYS A 278 -14.44 13.31 0.74
C LYS A 278 -15.49 12.80 -0.26
N ILE A 279 -15.07 12.37 -1.46
CA ILE A 279 -15.96 11.89 -2.52
C ILE A 279 -16.81 10.72 -2.03
N LEU A 280 -16.21 9.77 -1.31
CA LEU A 280 -16.89 8.57 -0.82
C LEU A 280 -17.65 8.78 0.49
N GLY A 281 -17.43 9.89 1.21
CA GLY A 281 -18.01 10.10 2.54
C GLY A 281 -17.38 9.26 3.65
N LEU A 282 -16.08 8.96 3.52
CA LEU A 282 -15.35 8.08 4.44
C LEU A 282 -14.90 8.83 5.71
N LYS A 283 -15.09 8.18 6.87
CA LYS A 283 -14.75 8.71 8.19
C LYS A 283 -13.64 7.88 8.85
N GLN A 284 -12.66 8.54 9.43
CA GLN A 284 -11.53 7.85 10.07
C GLN A 284 -11.99 7.06 11.30
N GLY A 285 -11.48 5.83 11.45
CA GLY A 285 -11.79 4.97 12.60
C GLY A 285 -13.20 4.36 12.59
N ARG A 286 -14.04 4.68 11.60
CA ARG A 286 -15.35 4.05 11.44
C ARG A 286 -15.22 2.65 10.85
N LYS A 287 -15.91 1.68 11.45
CA LYS A 287 -16.10 0.33 10.91
C LYS A 287 -17.31 0.33 9.98
N TYR A 288 -17.10 -0.06 8.72
CA TYR A 288 -18.15 -0.13 7.69
C TYR A 288 -18.49 -1.59 7.40
N TYR A 289 -19.69 -2.02 7.79
CA TYR A 289 -20.21 -3.37 7.50
C TYR A 289 -21.08 -3.41 6.24
N ASP A 290 -21.49 -2.23 5.77
CA ASP A 290 -22.26 -1.98 4.56
C ASP A 290 -21.82 -0.62 3.96
N ALA A 291 -22.33 -0.31 2.76
CA ALA A 291 -22.04 0.95 2.07
C ALA A 291 -23.15 2.01 2.25
N LYS A 292 -24.19 1.76 3.06
CA LYS A 292 -25.37 2.63 3.23
C LYS A 292 -25.01 4.05 3.64
N SER A 293 -23.95 4.17 4.41
CA SER A 293 -23.48 5.43 4.97
C SER A 293 -22.42 6.13 4.13
N LEU A 294 -22.14 5.62 2.93
CA LEU A 294 -21.22 6.21 1.95
C LEU A 294 -22.00 6.93 0.85
N ARG A 295 -21.27 7.71 0.04
CA ARG A 295 -21.85 8.35 -1.15
C ARG A 295 -21.99 7.43 -2.35
N TYR A 296 -21.19 6.36 -2.39
CA TYR A 296 -21.16 5.37 -3.44
C TYR A 296 -21.14 3.98 -2.82
N GLY A 297 -21.94 3.08 -3.37
CA GLY A 297 -21.97 1.67 -2.98
C GLY A 297 -20.78 0.88 -3.49
N ARG A 298 -20.16 1.31 -4.60
CA ARG A 298 -19.02 0.62 -5.22
C ARG A 298 -17.94 1.59 -5.72
N VAL A 299 -16.73 1.08 -5.84
CA VAL A 299 -15.57 1.73 -6.44
C VAL A 299 -15.05 0.85 -7.57
N MET A 300 -15.05 1.37 -8.79
CA MET A 300 -14.50 0.72 -9.97
C MET A 300 -13.12 1.27 -10.28
N LEU A 301 -12.12 0.38 -10.34
CA LEU A 301 -10.75 0.74 -10.67
C LEU A 301 -10.54 0.59 -12.18
N LEU A 302 -10.29 1.71 -12.85
CA LEU A 302 -10.05 1.80 -14.30
C LEU A 302 -8.60 2.29 -14.52
N SER A 303 -7.70 1.36 -14.80
CA SER A 303 -6.27 1.63 -15.06
C SER A 303 -5.86 1.09 -16.43
N ASP A 304 -4.70 1.51 -16.93
CA ASP A 304 -4.12 0.85 -18.11
C ASP A 304 -3.90 -0.65 -17.79
N GLN A 305 -4.08 -1.51 -18.80
CA GLN A 305 -3.91 -2.97 -18.65
C GLN A 305 -2.44 -3.34 -18.78
N ASP A 306 -1.62 -2.77 -17.91
CA ASP A 306 -0.18 -2.99 -17.84
C ASP A 306 0.30 -3.17 -16.38
N PRO A 307 1.59 -3.49 -16.17
CA PRO A 307 2.10 -3.71 -14.83
C PRO A 307 2.01 -2.46 -13.92
N ASP A 308 2.15 -1.24 -14.45
CA ASP A 308 2.07 -0.01 -13.67
C ASP A 308 0.63 0.30 -13.23
N GLY A 309 -0.36 0.07 -14.10
CA GLY A 309 -1.78 0.15 -13.74
C GLY A 309 -2.14 -0.85 -12.63
N SER A 310 -1.55 -2.05 -12.67
CA SER A 310 -1.67 -3.05 -11.61
C SER A 310 -1.14 -2.57 -10.27
N HIS A 311 -0.03 -1.83 -10.26
CA HIS A 311 0.47 -1.21 -9.04
C HIS A 311 -0.47 -0.13 -8.48
N ILE A 312 -1.06 0.72 -9.33
CA ILE A 312 -2.01 1.76 -8.88
C ILE A 312 -3.24 1.12 -8.25
N LYS A 313 -3.83 0.11 -8.90
CA LYS A 313 -4.93 -0.69 -8.32
C LYS A 313 -4.55 -1.23 -6.94
N GLY A 314 -3.36 -1.81 -6.81
CA GLY A 314 -2.86 -2.33 -5.54
C GLY A 314 -2.68 -1.27 -4.46
N LEU A 315 -2.21 -0.06 -4.81
CA LEU A 315 -2.07 1.05 -3.87
C LEU A 315 -3.42 1.54 -3.33
N LEU A 316 -4.46 1.56 -4.17
CA LEU A 316 -5.84 1.89 -3.77
C LEU A 316 -6.45 0.79 -2.90
N ILE A 317 -6.29 -0.47 -3.28
CA ILE A 317 -6.71 -1.62 -2.45
C ILE A 317 -6.03 -1.55 -1.08
N ASN A 318 -4.73 -1.27 -1.04
CA ASN A 318 -4.00 -1.08 0.21
C ASN A 318 -4.52 0.11 1.02
N TYR A 319 -4.96 1.19 0.38
CA TYR A 319 -5.58 2.34 1.07
C TYR A 319 -6.88 1.94 1.79
N PHE A 320 -7.79 1.26 1.11
CA PHE A 320 -9.02 0.76 1.72
C PHE A 320 -8.74 -0.31 2.77
N HIS A 321 -7.84 -1.25 2.52
CA HIS A 321 -7.44 -2.28 3.48
C HIS A 321 -6.82 -1.69 4.75
N HIS A 322 -5.98 -0.67 4.62
CA HIS A 322 -5.26 -0.09 5.75
C HIS A 322 -6.17 0.67 6.71
N PHE A 323 -7.13 1.44 6.18
CA PHE A 323 -8.01 2.28 7.01
C PHE A 323 -9.39 1.67 7.28
N TRP A 324 -9.96 0.95 6.31
CA TRP A 324 -11.32 0.42 6.37
C TRP A 324 -11.40 -1.01 5.81
N PRO A 325 -10.68 -1.99 6.40
CA PRO A 325 -10.58 -3.35 5.87
C PRO A 325 -11.92 -4.07 5.72
N LEU A 326 -12.93 -3.70 6.50
CA LEU A 326 -14.27 -4.28 6.41
C LEU A 326 -14.99 -3.93 5.10
N LEU A 327 -14.66 -2.81 4.45
CA LEU A 327 -15.21 -2.48 3.14
C LEU A 327 -14.89 -3.55 2.10
N LEU A 328 -13.72 -4.17 2.20
CA LEU A 328 -13.29 -5.23 1.27
C LEU A 328 -14.11 -6.52 1.41
N LYS A 329 -14.88 -6.66 2.49
CA LYS A 329 -15.68 -7.85 2.81
C LYS A 329 -17.17 -7.68 2.44
N ILE A 330 -17.59 -6.48 2.08
CA ILE A 330 -19.00 -6.17 1.76
C ILE A 330 -19.44 -6.96 0.51
N LYS A 331 -20.72 -7.36 0.52
CA LYS A 331 -21.42 -8.00 -0.60
C LYS A 331 -22.63 -7.15 -1.01
N PRO A 332 -22.86 -6.89 -2.32
CA PRO A 332 -21.95 -7.16 -3.45
C PRO A 332 -20.61 -6.42 -3.32
N SER A 333 -19.59 -6.86 -4.06
CA SER A 333 -18.21 -6.39 -3.87
C SER A 333 -18.07 -4.87 -3.96
N PHE A 334 -17.53 -4.27 -2.91
CA PHE A 334 -17.27 -2.82 -2.84
C PHE A 334 -16.24 -2.37 -3.88
N ILE A 335 -15.17 -3.14 -4.09
CA ILE A 335 -14.17 -2.86 -5.12
C ILE A 335 -14.42 -3.76 -6.33
N VAL A 336 -14.44 -3.14 -7.51
CA VAL A 336 -14.46 -3.83 -8.80
C VAL A 336 -13.36 -3.28 -9.68
N GLN A 337 -12.92 -4.06 -10.67
CA GLN A 337 -11.97 -3.64 -11.68
C GLN A 337 -12.65 -3.63 -13.04
N PHE A 338 -12.31 -2.63 -13.85
CA PHE A 338 -12.58 -2.64 -15.27
C PHE A 338 -11.32 -3.12 -16.02
N ILE A 339 -11.46 -4.15 -16.87
CA ILE A 339 -10.39 -4.70 -17.70
C ILE A 339 -10.64 -4.34 -19.17
N THR A 340 -9.56 -4.09 -19.90
CA THR A 340 -9.59 -3.88 -21.35
C THR A 340 -8.73 -4.92 -22.06
N PRO A 341 -9.03 -5.26 -23.31
CA PRO A 341 -8.12 -6.06 -24.13
C PRO A 341 -6.74 -5.39 -24.22
N ILE A 342 -5.68 -6.20 -24.23
CA ILE A 342 -4.29 -5.77 -24.46
C ILE A 342 -3.99 -5.73 -25.97
N MET A 343 -4.61 -6.64 -26.73
CA MET A 343 -4.47 -6.70 -28.19
C MET A 343 -5.84 -6.92 -28.84
N LYS A 344 -6.06 -6.21 -29.95
CA LYS A 344 -7.18 -6.43 -30.86
C LYS A 344 -6.62 -6.86 -32.22
N VAL A 345 -7.07 -8.01 -32.70
CA VAL A 345 -6.69 -8.54 -34.00
C VAL A 345 -7.92 -8.53 -34.91
N THR A 346 -7.82 -7.89 -36.06
CA THR A 346 -8.91 -7.78 -37.03
C THR A 346 -8.56 -8.46 -38.35
N HIS A 347 -9.56 -9.08 -38.95
CA HIS A 347 -9.50 -9.67 -40.29
C HIS A 347 -10.55 -9.01 -41.18
N PRO A 348 -10.34 -8.88 -42.50
CA PRO A 348 -11.34 -8.29 -43.39
C PRO A 348 -12.70 -9.00 -43.38
N THR A 349 -12.71 -10.32 -43.17
CA THR A 349 -13.91 -11.16 -43.27
C THR A 349 -14.30 -11.90 -41.97
N LYS A 350 -13.49 -11.80 -40.90
CA LYS A 350 -13.74 -12.50 -39.64
C LYS A 350 -13.96 -11.50 -38.51
N GLU A 351 -14.68 -11.93 -37.47
CA GLU A 351 -14.86 -11.11 -36.27
C GLU A 351 -13.52 -10.76 -35.62
N ALA A 352 -13.47 -9.56 -35.03
CA ALA A 352 -12.30 -9.08 -34.31
C ALA A 352 -12.05 -9.93 -33.07
N GLN A 353 -10.83 -10.42 -32.91
CA GLN A 353 -10.40 -11.19 -31.75
C GLN A 353 -9.76 -10.28 -30.72
N LEU A 354 -10.20 -10.40 -29.47
CA LEU A 354 -9.72 -9.59 -28.34
C LEU A 354 -8.90 -10.47 -27.40
N PHE A 355 -7.66 -10.07 -27.15
CA PHE A 355 -6.76 -10.78 -26.24
C PHE A 355 -6.51 -9.93 -25.00
N TYR A 356 -6.72 -10.53 -23.83
CA TYR A 356 -6.52 -9.89 -22.52
C TYR A 356 -5.18 -10.25 -21.88
N SER A 357 -4.42 -11.16 -22.50
CA SER A 357 -3.09 -11.58 -22.07
C SER A 357 -2.15 -11.61 -23.27
N MET A 358 -0.93 -11.11 -23.10
CA MET A 358 0.11 -11.21 -24.13
C MET A 358 0.44 -12.67 -24.44
N LEU A 359 0.47 -13.55 -23.44
CA LEU A 359 0.76 -14.97 -23.64
C LEU A 359 -0.23 -15.62 -24.61
N ARG A 360 -1.54 -15.42 -24.39
CA ARG A 360 -2.56 -15.97 -25.30
C ARG A 360 -2.49 -15.37 -26.70
N TYR A 361 -2.08 -14.11 -26.80
CA TYR A 361 -1.86 -13.48 -28.10
C TYR A 361 -0.62 -14.06 -28.81
N GLU A 362 0.46 -14.32 -28.08
CA GLU A 362 1.70 -14.92 -28.60
C GLU A 362 1.51 -16.38 -29.02
N ASP A 363 0.73 -17.15 -28.27
CA ASP A 363 0.31 -18.51 -28.64
C ASP A 363 -0.46 -18.49 -29.97
N TRP A 364 -1.50 -17.64 -30.04
CA TRP A 364 -2.29 -17.44 -31.25
C TRP A 364 -1.43 -16.94 -32.43
N GLU A 365 -0.52 -16.00 -32.19
CA GLU A 365 0.36 -15.47 -33.23
C GLU A 365 1.31 -16.56 -33.76
N SER A 366 1.81 -17.42 -32.88
CA SER A 366 2.67 -18.55 -33.24
C SER A 366 1.92 -19.58 -34.11
N GLU A 367 0.68 -19.90 -33.76
CA GLU A 367 -0.19 -20.76 -34.57
C GLU A 367 -0.44 -20.19 -35.97
N ILE A 368 -0.77 -18.90 -36.07
CA ILE A 368 -0.99 -18.21 -37.35
C ILE A 368 0.29 -18.11 -38.20
N ARG A 369 1.45 -17.92 -37.55
CA ARG A 369 2.75 -17.94 -38.24
C ARG A 369 3.07 -19.30 -38.82
N GLN A 370 2.80 -20.39 -38.08
CA GLN A 370 2.97 -21.75 -38.58
C GLN A 370 2.02 -22.06 -39.75
N SER A 371 0.83 -21.46 -39.76
CA SER A 371 -0.15 -21.67 -40.84
C SER A 371 0.07 -20.82 -42.09
N GLY A 372 1.11 -19.98 -42.15
CA GLY A 372 1.45 -19.15 -43.32
C GLY A 372 0.55 -17.93 -43.59
N ASN A 373 -0.48 -17.68 -42.78
CA ASN A 373 -1.50 -16.64 -43.01
C ASN A 373 -1.21 -15.35 -42.21
N THR A 374 0.02 -14.85 -42.24
CA THR A 374 0.41 -13.74 -41.37
C THR A 374 0.01 -12.36 -41.88
N THR A 375 -0.19 -12.16 -43.18
CA THR A 375 -0.41 -10.83 -43.78
C THR A 375 -1.87 -10.35 -43.78
N GLU A 376 -2.84 -11.25 -43.56
CA GLU A 376 -4.28 -10.93 -43.63
C GLU A 376 -4.84 -10.29 -42.35
N TRP A 377 -4.09 -10.32 -41.25
CA TRP A 377 -4.52 -9.85 -39.95
C TRP A 377 -3.92 -8.48 -39.61
N THR A 378 -4.74 -7.53 -39.17
CA THR A 378 -4.25 -6.28 -38.60
C THR A 378 -4.19 -6.41 -37.08
N ARG A 379 -3.04 -6.07 -36.48
CA ARG A 379 -2.84 -6.12 -35.03
C ARG A 379 -2.84 -4.70 -34.48
N LYS A 380 -3.67 -4.43 -33.49
CA LYS A 380 -3.75 -3.15 -32.80
C LYS A 380 -3.49 -3.39 -31.32
N TYR A 381 -2.37 -2.87 -30.84
CA TYR A 381 -2.02 -2.91 -29.43
C TYR A 381 -2.82 -1.84 -28.66
N CYS A 382 -3.50 -2.25 -27.59
CA CYS A 382 -4.54 -1.46 -26.89
C CYS A 382 -4.10 -0.94 -25.51
N LYS A 383 -2.80 -0.72 -25.30
CA LYS A 383 -2.20 -0.51 -23.96
C LYS A 383 -2.78 0.68 -23.18
N GLY A 384 -2.94 1.83 -23.83
CA GLY A 384 -3.42 3.04 -23.17
C GLY A 384 -4.92 3.15 -23.27
N LEU A 385 -5.63 3.32 -22.15
CA LEU A 385 -7.07 3.56 -22.14
C LEU A 385 -7.49 4.72 -23.05
N ALA A 386 -6.61 5.70 -23.25
CA ALA A 386 -6.81 6.84 -24.15
C ALA A 386 -6.72 6.51 -25.65
N SER A 387 -6.15 5.35 -26.01
CA SER A 387 -6.04 4.86 -27.40
C SER A 387 -7.25 4.05 -27.86
N ILE A 388 -8.17 3.73 -26.94
CA ILE A 388 -9.42 3.04 -27.24
C ILE A 388 -10.32 4.02 -27.99
N ASP A 389 -10.74 3.64 -29.20
CA ASP A 389 -11.66 4.46 -29.96
C ASP A 389 -13.06 4.47 -29.33
N SER A 390 -13.84 5.50 -29.66
CA SER A 390 -15.14 5.72 -29.05
C SER A 390 -16.14 4.59 -29.32
N ALA A 391 -16.00 3.84 -30.42
CA ALA A 391 -16.90 2.75 -30.78
C ALA A 391 -16.61 1.51 -29.91
N ASP A 392 -15.34 1.13 -29.81
CA ASP A 392 -14.88 0.05 -28.94
C ASP A 392 -15.22 0.36 -27.47
N ALA A 393 -14.94 1.60 -27.01
CA ALA A 393 -15.28 2.04 -25.67
C ALA A 393 -16.77 1.86 -25.35
N LYS A 394 -17.66 2.30 -26.26
CA LYS A 394 -19.11 2.10 -26.11
C LYS A 394 -19.45 0.61 -26.03
N GLY A 395 -18.87 -0.22 -26.90
CA GLY A 395 -19.04 -1.67 -26.89
C GLY A 395 -18.64 -2.30 -25.55
N TYR A 396 -17.52 -1.87 -24.96
CA TYR A 396 -17.04 -2.37 -23.67
C TYR A 396 -17.98 -1.99 -22.51
N PHE A 397 -18.47 -0.75 -22.48
CA PHE A 397 -19.41 -0.31 -21.44
C PHE A 397 -20.83 -0.88 -21.61
N THR A 398 -21.31 -1.07 -22.83
CA THR A 398 -22.57 -1.79 -23.08
C THR A 398 -22.46 -3.24 -22.58
N ASN A 399 -21.30 -3.86 -22.77
CA ASN A 399 -20.99 -5.22 -22.33
C ASN A 399 -20.19 -5.24 -21.02
N LEU A 400 -20.53 -4.36 -20.07
CA LEU A 400 -19.76 -4.16 -18.83
C LEU A 400 -19.50 -5.45 -18.07
N LYS A 401 -20.45 -6.40 -18.05
CA LYS A 401 -20.30 -7.68 -17.34
C LYS A 401 -19.09 -8.51 -17.77
N PHE A 402 -18.64 -8.38 -19.02
CA PHE A 402 -17.45 -9.07 -19.53
C PHE A 402 -16.15 -8.32 -19.25
N HIS A 403 -16.26 -7.01 -19.01
CA HIS A 403 -15.13 -6.11 -18.75
C HIS A 403 -15.00 -5.78 -17.26
N GLN A 404 -15.91 -6.26 -16.42
CA GLN A 404 -15.90 -6.04 -14.99
C GLN A 404 -15.45 -7.30 -14.26
N LYS A 405 -14.57 -7.12 -13.29
CA LYS A 405 -14.21 -8.14 -12.31
C LYS A 405 -14.49 -7.68 -10.90
N ASP A 406 -15.18 -8.53 -10.14
CA ASP A 406 -15.47 -8.26 -8.74
C ASP A 406 -14.33 -8.77 -7.85
N PHE A 407 -13.78 -7.89 -6.99
CA PHE A 407 -12.84 -8.32 -5.96
C PHE A 407 -13.59 -9.03 -4.84
N VAL A 408 -13.18 -10.25 -4.51
CA VAL A 408 -13.83 -11.06 -3.48
C VAL A 408 -12.87 -11.30 -2.32
N TRP A 409 -13.36 -11.05 -1.11
CA TRP A 409 -12.69 -11.50 0.11
C TRP A 409 -13.05 -12.96 0.40
N GLU A 410 -12.05 -13.82 0.41
CA GLU A 410 -12.18 -15.26 0.67
C GLU A 410 -11.73 -15.63 2.08
N GLY A 411 -10.81 -14.86 2.68
CA GLY A 411 -10.35 -15.16 4.04
C GLY A 411 -9.22 -14.27 4.54
N VAL A 412 -8.64 -14.65 5.67
CA VAL A 412 -7.55 -13.88 6.31
C VAL A 412 -6.31 -13.77 5.40
N GLN A 413 -6.10 -14.76 4.51
CA GLN A 413 -5.02 -14.78 3.53
C GLN A 413 -5.01 -13.56 2.59
N ASP A 414 -6.18 -12.98 2.28
CA ASP A 414 -6.29 -11.79 1.43
C ASP A 414 -5.63 -10.58 2.09
N GLY A 415 -5.94 -10.35 3.37
CA GLY A 415 -5.35 -9.28 4.15
C GLY A 415 -3.84 -9.45 4.35
N GLU A 416 -3.40 -10.68 4.57
CA GLU A 416 -1.96 -10.98 4.68
C GLU A 416 -1.21 -10.79 3.36
N ALA A 417 -1.84 -11.12 2.22
CA ALA A 417 -1.28 -10.85 0.90
C ALA A 417 -1.14 -9.33 0.64
N ILE A 418 -2.16 -8.53 0.96
CA ILE A 418 -2.08 -7.06 0.82
C ILE A 418 -0.96 -6.51 1.73
N LYS A 419 -0.87 -6.97 2.99
CA LYS A 419 0.21 -6.57 3.90
C LYS A 419 1.59 -6.98 3.36
N LEU A 420 1.72 -8.18 2.80
CA LEU A 420 2.96 -8.67 2.18
C LEU A 420 3.46 -7.70 1.10
N ALA A 421 2.56 -7.26 0.21
CA ALA A 421 2.90 -6.37 -0.90
C ALA A 421 3.31 -4.96 -0.44
N PHE A 422 2.60 -4.37 0.54
CA PHE A 422 2.70 -2.93 0.82
C PHE A 422 3.35 -2.56 2.16
N SER A 423 3.56 -3.50 3.08
CA SER A 423 4.20 -3.19 4.37
C SER A 423 5.70 -2.90 4.25
N LYS A 424 6.24 -2.06 5.14
CA LYS A 424 7.70 -1.78 5.18
C LYS A 424 8.53 -3.01 5.54
N ASN A 425 8.05 -3.84 6.46
CA ASN A 425 8.86 -4.86 7.14
C ASN A 425 8.85 -6.23 6.44
N LYS A 426 8.27 -6.34 5.25
CA LYS A 426 8.10 -7.61 4.53
C LYS A 426 9.02 -7.73 3.30
N THR A 427 10.17 -7.07 3.30
CA THR A 427 11.11 -7.07 2.16
C THR A 427 11.64 -8.47 1.84
N GLY A 428 12.01 -9.27 2.85
CA GLY A 428 12.46 -10.65 2.65
C GLY A 428 11.38 -11.53 2.01
N ALA A 429 10.15 -11.45 2.52
CA ALA A 429 9.03 -12.21 1.99
C ALA A 429 8.64 -11.80 0.56
N ARG A 430 8.74 -10.50 0.21
CA ARG A 430 8.55 -10.03 -1.18
C ARG A 430 9.63 -10.55 -2.13
N ARG A 431 10.89 -10.68 -1.68
CA ARG A 431 11.95 -11.30 -2.49
C ARG A 431 11.63 -12.75 -2.80
N LYS A 432 11.24 -13.53 -1.77
CA LYS A 432 10.85 -14.93 -1.94
C LYS A 432 9.67 -15.08 -2.91
N LEU A 433 8.62 -14.27 -2.73
CA LEU A 433 7.47 -14.24 -3.63
C LEU A 433 7.88 -14.04 -5.09
N LEU A 434 8.81 -13.12 -5.35
CA LEU A 434 9.27 -12.82 -6.70
C LEU A 434 10.15 -13.94 -7.27
N SER A 435 10.96 -14.60 -6.45
CA SER A 435 11.76 -15.76 -6.86
C SER A 435 10.90 -16.96 -7.25
N ASP A 436 9.75 -17.13 -6.59
CA ASP A 436 8.82 -18.24 -6.85
C ASP A 436 7.79 -17.92 -7.95
N TYR A 437 7.78 -16.68 -8.47
CA TYR A 437 6.77 -16.22 -9.44
C TYR A 437 6.93 -16.91 -10.80
N LYS A 438 5.80 -17.40 -11.35
CA LYS A 438 5.72 -17.96 -12.70
C LYS A 438 4.77 -17.13 -13.56
N PRO A 439 5.21 -16.59 -14.71
CA PRO A 439 4.33 -15.89 -15.65
C PRO A 439 3.19 -16.78 -16.17
N GLY A 440 2.07 -16.15 -16.55
CA GLY A 440 1.01 -16.82 -17.34
C GLY A 440 0.02 -17.72 -16.58
N THR A 441 0.08 -17.79 -15.26
CA THR A 441 -0.71 -18.74 -14.45
C THR A 441 -2.18 -18.36 -14.20
N HIS A 442 -2.67 -17.22 -14.71
CA HIS A 442 -3.94 -16.63 -14.27
C HIS A 442 -4.97 -16.51 -15.40
N ASP A 443 -6.19 -16.98 -15.12
CA ASP A 443 -7.32 -16.87 -16.02
C ASP A 443 -7.97 -15.48 -15.92
N LEU A 444 -7.68 -14.65 -16.91
CA LEU A 444 -8.23 -13.30 -17.03
C LEU A 444 -9.71 -13.27 -17.43
N GLN A 445 -10.37 -14.39 -17.71
CA GLN A 445 -11.78 -14.42 -18.11
C GLN A 445 -12.75 -14.64 -16.93
N LYS A 446 -12.26 -14.99 -15.73
CA LYS A 446 -13.11 -15.12 -14.55
C LYS A 446 -13.75 -13.77 -14.15
N PRO A 447 -15.06 -13.73 -13.84
CA PRO A 447 -15.77 -12.50 -13.44
C PRO A 447 -15.41 -12.03 -12.02
N THR A 448 -14.67 -12.84 -11.27
CA THR A 448 -14.22 -12.53 -9.91
C THR A 448 -12.72 -12.74 -9.78
N ILE A 449 -12.11 -12.04 -8.82
CA ILE A 449 -10.71 -12.18 -8.45
C ILE A 449 -10.55 -12.01 -6.93
N SER A 450 -9.81 -12.90 -6.27
CA SER A 450 -9.48 -12.70 -4.85
C SER A 450 -8.39 -11.64 -4.70
N PHE A 451 -8.32 -10.97 -3.55
CA PHE A 451 -7.24 -10.01 -3.31
C PHE A 451 -5.88 -10.69 -3.26
N LYS A 452 -5.83 -11.92 -2.74
CA LYS A 452 -4.64 -12.78 -2.80
C LYS A 452 -4.23 -13.00 -4.25
N ASP A 453 -5.10 -13.50 -5.11
CA ASP A 453 -4.71 -13.82 -6.50
C ASP A 453 -4.24 -12.58 -7.24
N PHE A 454 -4.88 -11.43 -7.04
CA PHE A 454 -4.40 -10.17 -7.58
C PHE A 454 -2.99 -9.79 -7.07
N VAL A 455 -2.70 -10.00 -5.79
CA VAL A 455 -1.36 -9.73 -5.24
C VAL A 455 -0.30 -10.67 -5.83
N TYR A 456 -0.61 -11.96 -5.95
CA TYR A 456 0.36 -12.95 -6.42
C TYR A 456 0.55 -12.91 -7.94
N ASN A 457 -0.50 -12.59 -8.70
CA ASN A 457 -0.48 -12.60 -10.16
C ASN A 457 -0.17 -11.20 -10.73
N ASP A 458 -1.10 -10.25 -10.63
CA ASP A 458 -0.98 -8.91 -11.22
C ASP A 458 0.13 -8.07 -10.57
N LEU A 459 0.20 -8.03 -9.23
CA LEU A 459 1.28 -7.31 -8.54
C LEU A 459 2.61 -8.08 -8.56
N GLY A 460 2.56 -9.40 -8.74
CA GLY A 460 3.73 -10.23 -9.03
C GLY A 460 4.39 -9.80 -10.33
N GLU A 461 3.59 -9.66 -11.39
CA GLU A 461 4.04 -9.20 -12.70
C GLU A 461 4.58 -7.77 -12.66
N PHE A 462 3.91 -6.86 -11.94
CA PHE A 462 4.47 -5.53 -11.65
C PHE A 462 5.84 -5.61 -10.97
N SER A 463 5.99 -6.48 -9.98
CA SER A 463 7.25 -6.60 -9.23
C SER A 463 8.38 -7.12 -10.11
N ARG A 464 8.09 -8.06 -11.01
CA ARG A 464 9.03 -8.58 -12.03
C ARG A 464 9.43 -7.49 -13.02
N ALA A 465 8.46 -6.85 -13.67
CA ALA A 465 8.71 -5.77 -14.62
C ALA A 465 9.46 -4.59 -13.96
N ASN A 466 9.16 -4.28 -12.70
CA ASN A 466 9.88 -3.25 -11.95
C ASN A 466 11.33 -3.66 -11.66
N LEU A 467 11.60 -4.92 -11.36
CA LEU A 467 12.97 -5.43 -11.17
C LEU A 467 13.78 -5.27 -12.46
N GLU A 468 13.25 -5.77 -13.57
CA GLU A 468 13.90 -5.76 -14.89
C GLU A 468 14.27 -4.35 -15.37
N ARG A 469 13.38 -3.38 -15.19
CA ARG A 469 13.66 -2.00 -15.63
C ARG A 469 14.55 -1.20 -14.67
N SER A 470 14.72 -1.64 -13.43
CA SER A 470 15.39 -0.84 -12.39
C SER A 470 16.78 -1.33 -12.03
N ILE A 471 17.06 -2.63 -12.18
CA ILE A 471 18.35 -3.24 -11.91
C ILE A 471 19.04 -3.49 -13.27
N PRO A 472 20.29 -3.02 -13.47
CA PRO A 472 21.00 -3.26 -14.73
C PRO A 472 21.47 -4.71 -14.85
N SER A 473 21.80 -5.10 -16.08
CA SER A 473 22.54 -6.35 -16.30
C SER A 473 23.94 -6.24 -15.71
N LEU A 474 24.46 -7.34 -15.16
CA LEU A 474 25.83 -7.41 -14.68
C LEU A 474 26.85 -7.25 -15.82
N VAL A 475 26.46 -7.56 -17.05
CA VAL A 475 27.43 -7.63 -18.14
C VAL A 475 27.72 -6.26 -18.75
N ASP A 476 26.68 -5.56 -19.22
CA ASP A 476 26.83 -4.23 -19.81
C ASP A 476 26.61 -3.09 -18.79
N GLY A 477 26.14 -3.39 -17.58
CA GLY A 477 25.80 -2.37 -16.60
C GLY A 477 24.62 -1.48 -17.00
N LEU A 478 23.87 -1.85 -18.04
CA LEU A 478 22.77 -1.05 -18.59
C LEU A 478 21.42 -1.58 -18.11
N LYS A 479 20.52 -0.63 -17.83
CA LYS A 479 19.08 -0.87 -17.73
C LYS A 479 18.47 -0.94 -19.13
N PRO A 480 17.30 -1.57 -19.31
CA PRO A 480 16.64 -1.68 -20.60
C PRO A 480 16.48 -0.34 -21.35
N SER A 481 16.13 0.76 -20.65
CA SER A 481 16.02 2.08 -21.29
C SER A 481 17.34 2.59 -21.86
N GLN A 482 18.45 2.40 -21.13
CA GLN A 482 19.79 2.79 -21.59
C GLN A 482 20.23 1.93 -22.78
N ARG A 483 19.91 0.63 -22.75
CA ARG A 483 20.21 -0.30 -23.84
C ARG A 483 19.45 0.03 -25.12
N LYS A 484 18.16 0.37 -25.01
CA LYS A 484 17.33 0.85 -26.12
C LYS A 484 17.88 2.12 -26.75
N ILE A 485 18.29 3.09 -25.92
CA ILE A 485 18.95 4.32 -26.38
C ILE A 485 20.23 3.99 -27.15
N LEU A 486 21.07 3.12 -26.60
CA LEU A 486 22.35 2.76 -27.21
C LEU A 486 22.16 1.99 -28.53
N PHE A 487 21.22 1.05 -28.57
CA PHE A 487 20.81 0.35 -29.78
C PHE A 487 20.40 1.32 -30.89
N CYS A 488 19.49 2.25 -30.61
CA CYS A 488 19.07 3.23 -31.61
C CYS A 488 20.21 4.18 -32.02
N ALA A 489 21.15 4.48 -31.13
CA ALA A 489 22.33 5.27 -31.46
C ALA A 489 23.24 4.55 -32.47
N PHE A 490 23.44 3.24 -32.30
CA PHE A 490 24.20 2.39 -33.23
C PHE A 490 23.50 2.23 -34.58
N GLU A 491 22.19 1.92 -34.57
CA GLU A 491 21.40 1.78 -35.81
C GLU A 491 21.38 3.08 -36.63
N LYS A 492 21.32 4.23 -35.96
CA LYS A 492 21.38 5.55 -36.61
C LYS A 492 22.79 5.94 -37.06
N ASN A 493 23.84 5.23 -36.61
CA ASN A 493 25.23 5.65 -36.69
C ASN A 493 25.39 7.10 -36.20
N LEU A 494 25.01 7.35 -34.95
CA LEU A 494 24.85 8.69 -34.38
C LEU A 494 26.20 9.40 -34.12
N VAL A 495 26.91 9.75 -35.18
CA VAL A 495 28.19 10.47 -35.16
C VAL A 495 27.96 11.99 -35.16
N GLU A 496 26.93 12.45 -35.87
CA GLU A 496 26.54 13.85 -35.92
C GLU A 496 25.57 14.22 -34.80
N ASP A 497 25.61 15.50 -34.40
CA ASP A 497 24.79 16.02 -33.32
C ASP A 497 23.29 16.01 -33.67
N VAL A 498 22.49 15.42 -32.78
CA VAL A 498 21.03 15.37 -32.89
C VAL A 498 20.38 16.01 -31.68
N LEU A 499 19.25 16.69 -31.91
CA LEU A 499 18.44 17.22 -30.83
C LEU A 499 17.91 16.07 -29.96
N VAL A 500 18.05 16.17 -28.63
CA VAL A 500 17.66 15.09 -27.70
C VAL A 500 16.19 14.69 -27.88
N SER A 501 15.27 15.65 -28.01
CA SER A 501 13.85 15.32 -28.23
C SER A 501 13.60 14.58 -29.55
N LYS A 502 14.33 14.92 -30.63
CA LYS A 502 14.23 14.18 -31.90
C LYS A 502 14.76 12.76 -31.76
N PHE A 503 15.84 12.58 -31.00
CA PHE A 503 16.41 11.27 -30.76
C PHE A 503 15.52 10.41 -29.86
N SER A 504 14.92 10.97 -28.81
CA SER A 504 13.90 10.29 -28.00
C SER A 504 12.72 9.79 -28.85
N GLY A 505 12.22 10.62 -29.78
CA GLY A 505 11.20 10.21 -30.75
C GLY A 505 11.62 9.03 -31.62
N TYR A 506 12.88 9.01 -32.08
CA TYR A 506 13.43 7.89 -32.85
C TYR A 506 13.58 6.62 -32.01
N VAL A 507 14.00 6.74 -30.76
CA VAL A 507 14.12 5.61 -29.81
C VAL A 507 12.74 5.02 -29.51
N LEU A 508 11.71 5.85 -29.35
CA LEU A 508 10.32 5.42 -29.11
C LEU A 508 9.83 4.46 -30.18
N ASP A 509 10.02 4.83 -31.44
CA ASP A 509 9.56 4.06 -32.60
C ASP A 509 10.39 2.80 -32.81
N LEU A 510 11.72 2.93 -32.97
CA LEU A 510 12.57 1.80 -33.38
C LEU A 510 12.68 0.71 -32.31
N SER A 511 12.79 1.11 -31.03
CA SER A 511 12.97 0.14 -29.93
C SER A 511 11.65 -0.31 -29.31
N VAL A 512 10.51 0.13 -29.83
CA VAL A 512 9.18 -0.15 -29.27
C VAL A 512 9.14 0.23 -27.77
N TYR A 513 9.61 1.44 -27.44
CA TYR A 513 9.64 1.88 -26.05
C TYR A 513 8.23 2.33 -25.61
N ARG A 514 7.62 1.57 -24.70
CA ARG A 514 6.21 1.71 -24.32
C ARG A 514 5.96 2.63 -23.11
N HIS A 515 6.90 3.47 -22.72
CA HIS A 515 6.75 4.43 -21.61
C HIS A 515 6.91 5.88 -22.09
N GLY A 516 6.59 6.84 -21.23
CA GLY A 516 6.61 8.27 -21.61
C GLY A 516 7.98 8.76 -22.09
N GLU A 517 7.97 9.59 -23.15
CA GLU A 517 9.14 10.22 -23.80
C GLU A 517 10.06 10.94 -22.80
N GLN A 518 9.48 11.65 -21.84
CA GLN A 518 10.22 12.36 -20.80
C GLN A 518 11.17 11.45 -20.00
N ASN A 519 10.86 10.16 -19.85
CA ASN A 519 11.76 9.21 -19.19
C ASN A 519 12.99 8.90 -20.06
N LEU A 520 12.83 8.84 -21.40
CA LEU A 520 13.94 8.67 -22.32
C LEU A 520 14.82 9.91 -22.34
N ASP A 521 14.23 11.11 -22.44
CA ASP A 521 14.96 12.37 -22.38
C ASP A 521 15.88 12.44 -21.15
N ASN A 522 15.33 12.14 -19.98
CA ASN A 522 16.09 12.14 -18.73
C ASN A 522 17.17 11.04 -18.69
N THR A 523 16.93 9.91 -19.37
CA THR A 523 17.91 8.82 -19.46
C THR A 523 19.06 9.20 -20.39
N ILE A 524 18.76 9.78 -21.56
CA ILE A 524 19.74 10.30 -22.52
C ILE A 524 20.61 11.36 -21.84
N ILE A 525 20.00 12.34 -21.17
CA ILE A 525 20.73 13.36 -20.41
C ILE A 525 21.67 12.70 -19.40
N GLY A 526 21.16 11.72 -18.63
CA GLY A 526 21.95 11.00 -17.64
C GLY A 526 23.14 10.23 -18.21
N MET A 527 23.01 9.65 -19.40
CA MET A 527 24.07 8.94 -20.12
C MET A 527 25.14 9.88 -20.68
N ALA A 528 24.79 11.15 -20.89
CA ALA A 528 25.68 12.17 -21.45
C ALA A 528 26.48 12.96 -20.41
N LEU A 529 26.02 13.03 -19.15
CA LEU A 529 26.67 13.81 -18.08
C LEU A 529 28.18 13.50 -17.95
N ASP A 530 28.99 14.56 -17.89
CA ASP A 530 30.46 14.53 -17.88
C ASP A 530 31.09 15.20 -16.65
N TYR A 531 30.31 15.79 -15.74
CA TYR A 531 30.85 16.41 -14.54
C TYR A 531 31.30 15.40 -13.46
N VAL A 532 32.26 15.82 -12.62
CA VAL A 532 32.87 15.01 -11.55
C VAL A 532 31.82 14.35 -10.64
N GLY A 533 31.94 13.03 -10.46
CA GLY A 533 31.04 12.22 -9.63
C GLY A 533 29.83 11.63 -10.38
N ARG A 534 29.84 11.65 -11.72
CA ARG A 534 28.81 11.03 -12.59
C ARG A 534 29.33 9.82 -13.34
N ASN A 535 29.44 9.89 -14.67
CA ASN A 535 29.91 8.78 -15.50
C ASN A 535 31.43 8.88 -15.60
N ASN A 536 32.16 7.79 -15.32
CA ASN A 536 33.61 7.76 -15.59
C ASN A 536 33.87 7.76 -17.09
N VAL A 537 32.98 7.13 -17.86
CA VAL A 537 32.93 7.18 -19.32
C VAL A 537 31.49 7.41 -19.75
N ASN A 538 31.16 8.63 -20.16
CA ASN A 538 29.84 8.97 -20.70
C ASN A 538 29.66 8.30 -22.07
N LEU A 539 28.58 7.52 -22.24
CA LEU A 539 28.31 6.79 -23.49
C LEU A 539 27.77 7.70 -24.61
N LEU A 540 27.23 8.84 -24.22
CA LEU A 540 26.78 9.91 -25.11
C LEU A 540 27.57 11.19 -24.80
N HIS A 541 27.78 12.03 -25.82
CA HIS A 541 28.50 13.29 -25.68
C HIS A 541 27.53 14.45 -25.38
N PRO A 542 27.77 15.27 -24.33
CA PRO A 542 26.91 16.40 -23.98
C PRO A 542 27.28 17.65 -24.80
N SER A 543 26.81 17.74 -26.04
CA SER A 543 27.15 18.84 -26.98
C SER A 543 26.51 20.20 -26.63
N SER A 544 25.87 20.33 -25.47
CA SER A 544 25.12 21.51 -25.02
C SER A 544 25.05 21.55 -23.48
N GLN A 545 24.15 22.36 -22.89
CA GLN A 545 23.99 22.43 -21.43
C GLN A 545 23.19 21.23 -20.88
N PHE A 546 23.89 20.14 -20.51
CA PHE A 546 23.30 18.93 -19.91
C PHE A 546 23.19 18.99 -18.38
N GLY A 547 23.50 20.14 -17.77
CA GLY A 547 23.44 20.39 -16.34
C GLY A 547 24.80 20.25 -15.67
N THR A 548 24.89 20.78 -14.46
CA THR A 548 26.16 20.91 -13.74
C THR A 548 26.15 20.15 -12.43
N ARG A 549 27.34 20.04 -11.81
CA ARG A 549 27.51 19.49 -10.47
C ARG A 549 26.76 20.30 -9.41
N ALA A 550 26.69 21.63 -9.56
CA ALA A 550 26.10 22.51 -8.55
C ALA A 550 24.62 22.19 -8.28
N SER A 551 23.87 21.83 -9.33
CA SER A 551 22.45 21.49 -9.23
C SER A 551 22.18 19.99 -9.36
N GLY A 552 23.24 19.16 -9.43
CA GLY A 552 23.14 17.71 -9.58
C GLY A 552 22.30 17.30 -10.79
N LYS A 553 22.49 17.96 -11.94
CA LYS A 553 21.75 17.85 -13.22
C LYS A 553 20.41 18.60 -13.34
N LYS A 554 19.87 19.19 -12.26
CA LYS A 554 18.54 19.84 -12.30
C LYS A 554 18.47 21.10 -13.17
N ASP A 555 19.64 21.64 -13.50
CA ASP A 555 19.87 22.78 -14.37
C ASP A 555 20.13 22.39 -15.83
N ALA A 556 19.94 21.12 -16.19
CA ALA A 556 19.93 20.69 -17.59
C ALA A 556 18.87 21.47 -18.37
N ALA A 557 19.24 21.97 -19.54
CA ALA A 557 18.29 22.65 -20.41
C ALA A 557 17.25 21.65 -20.97
N ASN A 558 16.10 22.19 -21.42
CA ASN A 558 15.02 21.36 -21.95
C ASN A 558 15.53 20.51 -23.13
N PRO A 559 15.13 19.22 -23.25
CA PRO A 559 15.48 18.33 -24.37
C PRO A 559 15.27 18.89 -25.77
N ARG A 560 14.39 19.89 -25.91
CA ARG A 560 14.15 20.63 -27.17
C ARG A 560 15.25 21.61 -27.56
N TYR A 561 16.26 21.83 -26.71
CA TYR A 561 17.35 22.79 -26.94
C TYR A 561 18.75 22.18 -26.89
N ILE A 562 18.88 20.93 -26.45
CA ILE A 562 20.18 20.28 -26.23
C ILE A 562 20.45 19.19 -27.27
N PHE A 563 21.72 19.04 -27.64
CA PHE A 563 22.17 18.13 -28.67
C PHE A 563 23.09 17.05 -28.11
N THR A 564 23.03 15.85 -28.68
CA THR A 564 23.86 14.72 -28.28
C THR A 564 24.34 13.94 -29.48
N LYS A 565 25.42 13.19 -29.31
CA LYS A 565 25.92 12.15 -30.23
C LYS A 565 26.56 11.00 -29.47
N LEU A 566 26.99 9.95 -30.16
CA LEU A 566 27.79 8.89 -29.55
C LEU A 566 29.15 9.42 -29.11
N SER A 567 29.58 9.07 -27.90
CA SER A 567 30.96 9.31 -27.48
C SER A 567 31.92 8.40 -28.27
N PRO A 568 33.11 8.88 -28.69
CA PRO A 568 34.09 8.03 -29.35
C PRO A 568 34.47 6.78 -28.56
N ALA A 569 34.53 6.91 -27.22
CA ALA A 569 34.81 5.78 -26.32
C ALA A 569 33.76 4.67 -26.43
N THR A 570 32.51 4.99 -26.75
CA THR A 570 31.42 4.01 -26.86
C THR A 570 31.66 3.02 -28.00
N MET A 571 32.15 3.51 -29.14
CA MET A 571 32.46 2.66 -30.31
C MET A 571 33.64 1.70 -30.04
N VAL A 572 34.53 2.06 -29.12
CA VAL A 572 35.63 1.21 -28.66
C VAL A 572 35.15 0.22 -27.61
N LEU A 573 34.30 0.66 -26.69
CA LEU A 573 33.77 -0.18 -25.61
C LEU A 573 32.85 -1.29 -26.14
N PHE A 574 32.12 -1.01 -27.22
CA PHE A 574 31.15 -1.92 -27.85
C PHE A 574 31.52 -2.10 -29.33
N PRO A 575 32.44 -3.02 -29.65
CA PRO A 575 32.86 -3.28 -31.02
C PRO A 575 31.68 -3.72 -31.90
N LYS A 576 31.60 -3.16 -33.10
CA LYS A 576 30.55 -3.51 -34.07
C LYS A 576 30.64 -4.98 -34.52
N ASP A 577 31.84 -5.55 -34.52
CA ASP A 577 32.07 -6.94 -34.93
C ASP A 577 31.36 -7.95 -34.00
N ASP A 578 31.09 -7.55 -32.75
CA ASP A 578 30.37 -8.40 -31.78
C ASP A 578 28.85 -8.43 -32.01
N ASP A 579 28.29 -7.53 -32.85
CA ASP A 579 26.84 -7.43 -33.06
C ASP A 579 26.21 -8.73 -33.57
N VAL A 580 26.96 -9.53 -34.34
CA VAL A 580 26.51 -10.83 -34.88
C VAL A 580 26.38 -11.91 -33.80
N LEU A 581 27.03 -11.71 -32.65
CA LEU A 581 27.00 -12.63 -31.51
C LEU A 581 25.84 -12.33 -30.55
N LEU A 582 25.24 -11.15 -30.65
CA LEU A 582 24.23 -10.68 -29.71
C LEU A 582 22.86 -11.30 -30.00
N GLU A 583 22.24 -11.86 -28.96
CA GLU A 583 20.85 -12.29 -29.02
C GLU A 583 19.92 -11.06 -29.05
N ARG A 584 19.27 -10.82 -30.20
CA ARG A 584 18.35 -9.71 -30.41
C ARG A 584 16.94 -10.06 -29.94
N LEU A 585 16.32 -9.15 -29.19
CA LEU A 585 14.92 -9.27 -28.84
C LEU A 585 14.02 -8.91 -30.05
N PHE A 586 12.76 -9.33 -30.00
CA PHE A 586 11.75 -8.97 -30.99
C PHE A 586 10.58 -8.23 -30.35
N GLY A 587 10.12 -7.15 -30.99
CA GLY A 587 8.98 -6.35 -30.55
C GLY A 587 8.20 -5.83 -31.76
N ASP A 588 6.87 -5.94 -31.73
CA ASP A 588 5.94 -5.50 -32.79
C ASP A 588 6.37 -5.95 -34.20
N GLY A 589 6.87 -7.19 -34.32
CA GLY A 589 7.31 -7.78 -35.58
C GLY A 589 8.69 -7.34 -36.08
N LYS A 590 9.43 -6.52 -35.32
CA LYS A 590 10.77 -6.03 -35.67
C LYS A 590 11.82 -6.52 -34.66
N LYS A 591 13.06 -6.65 -35.11
CA LYS A 591 14.22 -6.84 -34.21
C LYS A 591 14.46 -5.53 -33.46
N ILE A 592 14.65 -5.63 -32.14
CA ILE A 592 14.93 -4.49 -31.27
C ILE A 592 16.31 -4.65 -30.61
N GLU A 593 16.54 -4.00 -29.47
CA GLU A 593 17.82 -4.08 -28.75
C GLU A 593 18.17 -5.53 -28.36
N PRO A 594 19.46 -5.85 -28.20
CA PRO A 594 19.87 -7.15 -27.67
C PRO A 594 19.47 -7.32 -26.21
N THR A 595 19.44 -8.56 -25.73
CA THR A 595 19.21 -8.86 -24.31
C THR A 595 20.21 -8.10 -23.43
N TRP A 596 21.48 -8.09 -23.85
CA TRP A 596 22.60 -7.36 -23.24
C TRP A 596 23.71 -7.19 -24.28
N TYR A 597 24.47 -6.11 -24.17
CA TYR A 597 25.73 -5.97 -24.91
C TYR A 597 26.87 -6.67 -24.15
N ILE A 598 27.98 -6.91 -24.84
CA ILE A 598 29.20 -7.46 -24.26
C ILE A 598 30.32 -6.44 -24.48
N PRO A 599 30.55 -5.51 -23.54
CA PRO A 599 31.63 -4.56 -23.68
C PRO A 599 33.00 -5.22 -23.48
N ILE A 600 34.05 -4.69 -24.10
CA ILE A 600 35.42 -5.21 -23.95
C ILE A 600 35.98 -5.12 -22.52
N ILE A 601 35.36 -4.28 -21.68
CA ILE A 601 35.61 -4.18 -20.24
C ILE A 601 34.25 -4.05 -19.50
N PRO A 602 34.11 -4.53 -18.26
CA PRO A 602 32.84 -4.51 -17.52
C PRO A 602 32.41 -3.07 -17.19
N THR A 603 31.55 -2.51 -18.04
CA THR A 603 31.07 -1.11 -17.92
C THR A 603 30.23 -0.88 -16.65
N VAL A 604 29.66 -1.95 -16.08
CA VAL A 604 29.00 -1.90 -14.75
C VAL A 604 29.94 -1.44 -13.64
N LEU A 605 31.24 -1.76 -13.74
CA LEU A 605 32.26 -1.29 -12.80
C LEU A 605 32.81 0.07 -13.21
N VAL A 606 32.90 0.35 -14.51
CA VAL A 606 33.35 1.67 -15.00
C VAL A 606 32.41 2.78 -14.53
N ASN A 607 31.12 2.67 -14.84
CA ASN A 607 30.12 3.71 -14.59
C ASN A 607 29.25 3.45 -13.37
N GLY A 608 29.48 2.35 -12.66
CA GLY A 608 28.65 1.96 -11.54
C GLY A 608 27.20 1.68 -11.95
N ALA A 609 26.35 1.55 -10.94
CA ALA A 609 24.92 1.35 -11.10
C ALA A 609 24.17 1.68 -9.82
N GLU A 610 23.03 2.35 -9.94
CA GLU A 610 22.09 2.49 -8.83
C GLU A 610 20.68 2.15 -9.29
N GLY A 611 19.96 1.36 -8.49
CA GLY A 611 18.61 0.91 -8.82
C GLY A 611 17.83 0.49 -7.59
N ILE A 612 16.54 0.85 -7.55
CA ILE A 612 15.61 0.42 -6.49
C ILE A 612 14.42 -0.23 -7.16
N ALA A 613 14.15 -1.47 -6.80
CA ALA A 613 13.05 -2.28 -7.29
C ALA A 613 12.21 -2.85 -6.15
N SER A 614 11.12 -3.55 -6.51
CA SER A 614 10.30 -4.34 -5.59
C SER A 614 11.14 -5.42 -4.89
N GLY A 615 11.56 -5.14 -3.66
CA GLY A 615 12.29 -6.10 -2.81
C GLY A 615 13.81 -6.07 -2.97
N TRP A 616 14.34 -5.40 -3.99
CA TRP A 616 15.76 -5.34 -4.32
C TRP A 616 16.28 -3.91 -4.41
N LYS A 617 17.54 -3.71 -4.06
CA LYS A 617 18.29 -2.47 -4.29
C LYS A 617 19.69 -2.85 -4.77
N THR A 618 20.21 -2.11 -5.73
CA THR A 618 21.60 -2.20 -6.15
C THR A 618 22.29 -0.84 -5.99
N PHE A 619 23.54 -0.88 -5.58
CA PHE A 619 24.47 0.23 -5.61
C PHE A 619 25.85 -0.34 -5.91
N ILE A 620 26.40 0.04 -7.06
CA ILE A 620 27.74 -0.32 -7.51
C ILE A 620 28.45 1.02 -7.75
N PRO A 621 29.56 1.31 -7.05
CA PRO A 621 30.30 2.54 -7.27
C PRO A 621 31.08 2.47 -8.58
N ASN A 622 31.55 3.63 -9.04
CA ASN A 622 32.41 3.71 -10.21
C ASN A 622 33.85 3.35 -9.85
N TYR A 623 34.54 2.73 -10.79
CA TYR A 623 35.96 2.35 -10.69
C TYR A 623 36.75 2.90 -11.89
N ASN A 624 38.04 3.11 -11.67
CA ASN A 624 38.95 3.58 -12.72
C ASN A 624 39.08 2.52 -13.83
N PRO A 625 38.79 2.86 -15.11
CA PRO A 625 38.92 1.92 -16.22
C PRO A 625 40.30 1.27 -16.34
N ARG A 626 41.37 2.00 -15.99
CA ARG A 626 42.75 1.48 -16.08
C ARG A 626 43.00 0.35 -15.10
N ASP A 627 42.43 0.44 -13.90
CA ASP A 627 42.56 -0.60 -12.87
C ASP A 627 41.75 -1.84 -13.26
N ILE A 628 40.57 -1.64 -13.83
CA ILE A 628 39.75 -2.74 -14.39
C ILE A 628 40.52 -3.49 -15.47
N VAL A 629 41.11 -2.78 -16.45
CA VAL A 629 41.92 -3.39 -17.52
C VAL A 629 43.12 -4.14 -16.95
N LYS A 630 43.83 -3.55 -15.98
CA LYS A 630 44.96 -4.21 -15.30
C LYS A 630 44.53 -5.54 -14.67
N ASN A 631 43.34 -5.59 -14.06
CA ASN A 631 42.83 -6.79 -13.42
C ASN A 631 42.38 -7.85 -14.42
N ILE A 632 41.75 -7.46 -15.53
CA ILE A 632 41.41 -8.40 -16.61
C ILE A 632 42.67 -9.11 -17.13
N ASN A 633 43.76 -8.35 -17.34
CA ASN A 633 45.05 -8.91 -17.76
C ASN A 633 45.69 -9.86 -16.73
N LEU A 634 45.30 -9.76 -15.46
CA LEU A 634 45.76 -10.63 -14.37
C LEU A 634 44.87 -11.87 -14.21
N LEU A 635 43.60 -11.79 -14.63
CA LEU A 635 42.66 -12.92 -14.70
C LEU A 635 42.80 -13.75 -15.98
N HIS A 636 43.69 -13.35 -16.89
CA HIS A 636 43.98 -14.11 -18.09
C HIS A 636 44.39 -15.55 -17.68
N PRO A 637 43.84 -16.61 -18.30
CA PRO A 637 43.99 -18.00 -17.83
C PRO A 637 45.43 -18.48 -17.59
N SER A 638 46.41 -17.82 -18.22
CA SER A 638 47.85 -18.06 -18.04
C SER A 638 48.45 -17.45 -16.76
N ARG A 639 47.67 -16.80 -15.89
CA ARG A 639 48.13 -16.14 -14.65
C ARG A 639 47.18 -16.48 -13.49
N HIS A 640 47.72 -17.06 -12.41
CA HIS A 640 46.94 -17.43 -11.21
C HIS A 640 47.12 -16.38 -10.11
N PHE A 641 46.12 -15.52 -9.89
CA PHE A 641 46.12 -14.57 -8.78
C PHE A 641 44.76 -14.52 -8.04
N PRO A 642 44.73 -14.27 -6.72
CA PRO A 642 43.49 -14.08 -5.97
C PRO A 642 42.85 -12.70 -6.25
N ILE A 643 41.56 -12.69 -6.59
CA ILE A 643 40.75 -11.51 -7.01
C ILE A 643 40.64 -10.39 -5.96
N LEU A 644 40.87 -10.69 -4.67
CA LEU A 644 40.41 -9.87 -3.54
C LEU A 644 41.18 -8.56 -3.27
N GLN A 645 42.30 -8.30 -3.94
CA GLN A 645 43.22 -7.21 -3.56
C GLN A 645 43.24 -5.99 -4.50
N MET A 646 42.34 -5.88 -5.49
CA MET A 646 42.73 -5.21 -6.75
C MET A 646 41.95 -3.96 -7.19
N LEU A 647 40.97 -3.46 -6.44
CA LEU A 647 40.21 -2.26 -6.86
C LEU A 647 40.10 -1.25 -5.71
N SER A 648 40.95 -0.21 -5.73
CA SER A 648 40.73 0.99 -4.92
C SER A 648 39.55 1.77 -5.49
N SER A 649 38.43 1.82 -4.78
CA SER A 649 37.33 2.74 -5.11
C SER A 649 37.73 4.18 -4.79
N PHE A 650 37.40 5.14 -5.66
CA PHE A 650 37.55 6.57 -5.35
C PHE A 650 36.55 6.96 -4.27
N ASP A 651 37.04 7.27 -3.07
CA ASP A 651 36.22 7.81 -1.98
C ASP A 651 36.15 9.35 -2.06
N LEU A 652 34.98 9.88 -2.42
CA LEU A 652 34.70 11.32 -2.39
C LEU A 652 34.47 11.87 -0.97
N SER A 653 34.58 11.04 0.08
CA SER A 653 34.42 11.47 1.49
C SER A 653 35.64 12.17 2.07
N GLY A 654 36.77 12.20 1.35
CA GLY A 654 38.02 12.76 1.87
C GLY A 654 38.63 11.94 3.02
N ARG A 655 38.18 10.69 3.21
CA ARG A 655 38.81 9.74 4.13
C ARG A 655 39.40 8.58 3.33
N LEU A 656 40.72 8.56 3.23
CA LEU A 656 41.41 7.29 3.06
C LEU A 656 41.08 6.46 4.30
N ASN A 657 40.35 5.35 4.14
CA ASN A 657 40.33 4.33 5.18
C ASN A 657 41.69 3.61 5.15
N PRO A 658 42.27 3.31 6.34
CA PRO A 658 43.64 2.84 6.50
C PRO A 658 43.93 1.51 5.80
#